data_AF-A0AAU6E7A8-F1
#
_entry.id   AF-A0AAU6E7A8-F1
#
_cell.length_a   1.000
_cell.length_b   1.000
_cell.length_c   1.000
_cell.angle_alpha   90.00
_cell.angle_beta   90.00
_cell.angle_gamma   90.00
#
_symmetry.space_group_name_H-M   'P 1'
#
loop_
_entity.id
_entity.type
_entity.pdbx_description
1 polymer ?
#
loop_
_entity_poly.entity_id
_entity_poly.type
_entity_poly.pdbx_seq_one_letter_code
_entity_poly.pdbx_strand_id
1 'polypeptide(L)'
;MNHTNVVTYPAREGRRPCVADLVERAARLLPEQAPLQAFVHHNTLHAFEHLPFEDAVVHAARLFGTEPFLSEAAFHDHLGSGRILPGDLDAVVEPGGAGDDVPLVPGGPTSREFRAIRLRHLLDLPRGHALRWLLHETPQRTRFTAHLGTRRRAELLRQARRDWTGRAVPEPDARALGEQLLGRLWDRLEGAAPAVRHAGRASPRPRDLILAATGRDTDDLVHPLLIRLSAAFLDQGVAYWPMPERDRGLLCAFRHLYGRAGGPPDGFLRGLAPELGRQEAESWTAERTVGWALAELAVPEGDWGAVIQATLLSLRGWAGMTHRFERWPDRSPVEARPARLVDYLAVQLVLDAYAARHVVAEHLGAHATLAGLDAFPGPDAGSSPDDLPGQDRFLDSSRFPGLGGGGEPAARARSGLELVYEAFLLAQVMPVDTAVFADAGHAAAWLAAVGSCDALERRRLLHLAYERRHRIGVLDALAAHHRVAARRSSPPPRFQAVFCIDEREESLRRHLEEHFPGAETFGYAGFFGVAMVYRGLEDVRARPLCPVGVTPRHLVVEKVVGEPVRTPPGPAPRHPVAEELAEEPVEAVEPVEPVEPVERAELMEPVEPVEPVEPVDAARSRRHAASRRRWASWSRLVAVGSRTLVRGSAITLGTGLAHLLVLAGRCLFPLASHRWSRRLGHGRDAGSGTRLALERITAEVRGDGLLPGYSVPEMADVVSGVLRVTGLGRSPCPVVLIVGHGSSSLNNPHESAHDCGATGGGRGGPNARAFAAMANHPGVRANLRDRGIDVPEDTWFVGAYHDTCDDSMTYYDEDLVPERCRTEAGGAREALAAACALAAHERSRRFESAPAGLTPGTAPAHVETRTVDLGQPRPEYGHATNAACVVGRRSRTRGLFLDRRAFLVSYDPGGDPSGELLAGLLLAAGPVCAGINLEYYFSHVDPAGHGCGTKLPHNIVGLLGVMDGHASDLRTGLPWQMVEIHEPVRLLLVVEAEPELLVAILRAHPGLNRLAANGWIQLVAWSSDSEAMHVFRDGAFRPHTPETTAFPVVDRSAHFYAGERGHLGGAHVMAAFGQTPPGVSDMSGLSGTSGAGHELAGRGSRAGEPS
;
A
#
# COMPACT_ATOMS: atom_id res chain seq x y z
N MET A 1 7.04 12.27 -16.18
CA MET A 1 5.87 11.69 -16.88
C MET A 1 6.39 10.64 -17.87
N ASN A 2 6.65 9.43 -17.41
CA ASN A 2 6.54 8.24 -18.25
C ASN A 2 5.26 7.56 -17.78
N HIS A 3 4.14 8.06 -18.28
CA HIS A 3 2.93 7.27 -18.26
C HIS A 3 3.28 5.94 -18.94
N THR A 4 2.81 4.85 -18.34
CA THR A 4 2.47 3.63 -19.06
C THR A 4 1.68 4.07 -20.28
N ASN A 5 2.38 4.35 -21.38
CA ASN A 5 1.81 4.29 -22.70
C ASN A 5 1.32 2.86 -22.74
N VAL A 6 0.01 2.71 -22.54
CA VAL A 6 -0.72 1.63 -23.16
C VAL A 6 -0.49 1.85 -24.64
N VAL A 7 0.65 1.38 -25.13
CA VAL A 7 0.82 1.07 -26.55
C VAL A 7 -0.18 -0.06 -26.73
N THR A 8 -1.42 0.32 -27.03
CA THR A 8 -2.32 -0.53 -27.77
C THR A 8 -1.60 -0.72 -29.09
N TYR A 9 -0.80 -1.78 -29.19
CA TYR A 9 -0.54 -2.33 -30.49
C TYR A 9 -1.93 -2.71 -31.01
N PRO A 10 -2.45 -2.06 -32.06
CA PRO A 10 -3.60 -2.63 -32.74
C PRO A 10 -3.22 -4.07 -33.03
N ALA A 11 -4.09 -5.02 -32.65
CA ALA A 11 -3.92 -6.40 -33.06
C ALA A 11 -3.61 -6.35 -34.55
N ARG A 12 -2.40 -6.76 -34.95
CA ARG A 12 -2.08 -6.89 -36.37
C ARG A 12 -3.05 -7.94 -36.90
N GLU A 13 -4.14 -7.47 -37.49
CA GLU A 13 -5.25 -8.30 -37.94
C GLU A 13 -4.68 -9.40 -38.85
N GLY A 14 -4.81 -10.66 -38.41
CA GLY A 14 -4.45 -11.84 -39.20
C GLY A 14 -3.28 -12.71 -38.74
N ARG A 15 -2.47 -12.33 -37.72
CA ARG A 15 -1.40 -13.21 -37.19
C ARG A 15 -1.81 -13.84 -35.86
N ARG A 16 -1.71 -15.18 -35.75
CA ARG A 16 -1.89 -15.91 -34.47
C ARG A 16 -0.86 -15.40 -33.44
N PRO A 17 -1.27 -15.14 -32.18
CA PRO A 17 -0.35 -14.66 -31.14
C PRO A 17 0.71 -15.72 -30.85
N CYS A 18 1.97 -15.31 -30.76
CA CYS A 18 3.04 -16.21 -30.32
C CYS A 18 3.04 -16.33 -28.78
N VAL A 19 3.81 -17.27 -28.22
CA VAL A 19 3.95 -17.43 -26.76
C VAL A 19 4.36 -16.11 -26.09
N ALA A 20 5.28 -15.35 -26.68
CA ALA A 20 5.71 -14.06 -26.14
C ALA A 20 4.55 -13.05 -26.05
N ASP A 21 3.66 -12.99 -27.05
CA ASP A 21 2.48 -12.13 -27.01
C ASP A 21 1.51 -12.52 -25.88
N LEU A 22 1.38 -13.83 -25.61
CA LEU A 22 0.53 -14.34 -24.53
C LEU A 22 1.12 -14.03 -23.15
N VAL A 23 2.44 -14.20 -22.99
CA VAL A 23 3.17 -13.86 -21.76
C VAL A 23 3.05 -12.37 -21.46
N GLU A 24 3.25 -11.49 -22.45
CA GLU A 24 3.14 -10.03 -22.28
C GLU A 24 1.71 -9.58 -21.93
N ARG A 25 0.68 -10.30 -22.40
CA ARG A 25 -0.71 -10.04 -21.98
C ARG A 25 -0.94 -10.44 -20.53
N ALA A 26 -0.47 -11.63 -20.13
CA ALA A 26 -0.58 -12.10 -18.75
C ALA A 26 0.23 -11.25 -17.76
N ALA A 27 1.40 -10.75 -18.16
CA ALA A 27 2.29 -9.94 -17.33
C ALA A 27 1.63 -8.66 -16.81
N ARG A 28 0.66 -8.09 -17.54
CA ARG A 28 -0.10 -6.89 -17.13
C ARG A 28 -0.94 -7.10 -15.88
N LEU A 29 -1.21 -8.34 -15.51
CA LEU A 29 -1.97 -8.72 -14.31
C LEU A 29 -1.05 -9.00 -13.12
N LEU A 30 0.27 -9.06 -13.32
CA LEU A 30 1.23 -9.30 -12.26
C LEU A 30 1.46 -8.04 -11.42
N PRO A 31 1.72 -8.18 -10.12
CA PRO A 31 2.01 -7.05 -9.25
C PRO A 31 3.34 -6.37 -9.65
N GLU A 32 3.39 -5.03 -9.66
CA GLU A 32 4.61 -4.26 -9.96
C GLU A 32 5.41 -3.86 -8.68
N GLN A 33 5.20 -4.60 -7.59
CA GLN A 33 5.75 -4.30 -6.26
C GLN A 33 7.28 -4.15 -6.26
N ALA A 34 7.78 -3.18 -5.51
CA ALA A 34 9.22 -3.03 -5.31
C ALA A 34 9.84 -4.00 -4.31
N PRO A 35 11.17 -4.23 -4.45
CA PRO A 35 11.94 -4.82 -3.38
C PRO A 35 11.78 -4.04 -2.07
N LEU A 36 11.87 -4.71 -0.91
CA LEU A 36 11.65 -4.12 0.42
C LEU A 36 12.42 -2.83 0.72
N GLN A 37 13.56 -2.61 0.06
CA GLN A 37 14.40 -1.42 0.24
C GLN A 37 13.87 -0.16 -0.48
N ALA A 38 12.84 -0.31 -1.31
CA ALA A 38 12.19 0.80 -2.01
C ALA A 38 10.68 0.69 -1.82
N PHE A 39 10.05 1.80 -1.44
CA PHE A 39 8.61 1.85 -1.33
C PHE A 39 8.02 2.49 -2.57
N VAL A 40 7.12 1.76 -3.22
CA VAL A 40 6.37 2.24 -4.36
C VAL A 40 4.92 2.19 -3.93
N HIS A 41 4.36 3.36 -3.64
CA HIS A 41 2.92 3.52 -3.46
C HIS A 41 2.25 2.87 -4.68
N HIS A 42 1.47 1.83 -4.45
CA HIS A 42 0.99 0.99 -5.54
C HIS A 42 -0.49 0.70 -5.38
N ASN A 43 -1.25 1.05 -6.42
CA ASN A 43 -2.56 0.45 -6.59
C ASN A 43 -2.36 -1.03 -6.97
N THR A 44 -2.59 -1.94 -6.01
CA THR A 44 -2.54 -3.40 -6.20
C THR A 44 -3.35 -3.86 -7.40
N LEU A 45 -4.41 -3.13 -7.76
CA LEU A 45 -5.31 -3.41 -8.86
C LEU A 45 -5.18 -2.41 -10.02
N HIS A 46 -4.01 -1.79 -10.21
CA HIS A 46 -3.77 -0.80 -11.27
C HIS A 46 -4.16 -1.28 -12.68
N ALA A 47 -4.03 -2.59 -12.95
CA ALA A 47 -4.43 -3.22 -14.22
C ALA A 47 -5.93 -3.03 -14.54
N PHE A 48 -6.76 -2.83 -13.51
CA PHE A 48 -8.21 -2.69 -13.60
C PHE A 48 -8.68 -1.24 -13.52
N GLU A 49 -7.79 -0.24 -13.45
CA GLU A 49 -8.16 1.19 -13.35
C GLU A 49 -9.00 1.70 -14.52
N HIS A 50 -9.05 0.97 -15.63
CA HIS A 50 -9.90 1.27 -16.78
C HIS A 50 -11.39 0.96 -16.53
N LEU A 51 -11.71 0.16 -15.51
CA LEU A 51 -13.08 -0.15 -15.08
C LEU A 51 -13.49 0.75 -13.90
N PRO A 52 -14.80 0.99 -13.70
CA PRO A 52 -15.33 1.51 -12.45
C PRO A 52 -14.81 0.69 -11.25
N PHE A 53 -14.47 1.35 -10.16
CA PHE A 53 -13.83 0.73 -8.99
C PHE A 53 -14.60 -0.51 -8.48
N GLU A 54 -15.93 -0.39 -8.35
CA GLU A 54 -16.78 -1.47 -7.85
C GLU A 54 -16.75 -2.69 -8.78
N ASP A 55 -16.71 -2.48 -10.09
CA ASP A 55 -16.59 -3.56 -11.08
C ASP A 55 -15.17 -4.14 -11.11
N ALA A 56 -14.15 -3.29 -10.95
CA ALA A 56 -12.75 -3.66 -10.93
C ALA A 56 -12.43 -4.61 -9.78
N VAL A 57 -12.88 -4.30 -8.55
CA VAL A 57 -12.62 -5.16 -7.39
C VAL A 57 -13.35 -6.50 -7.50
N VAL A 58 -14.55 -6.52 -8.08
CA VAL A 58 -15.30 -7.76 -8.34
C VAL A 58 -14.61 -8.62 -9.40
N HIS A 59 -14.14 -7.99 -10.48
CA HIS A 59 -13.40 -8.70 -11.53
C HIS A 59 -12.08 -9.27 -11.00
N ALA A 60 -11.32 -8.46 -10.24
CA ALA A 60 -10.09 -8.89 -9.60
C ALA A 60 -10.31 -10.02 -8.60
N ALA A 61 -11.35 -9.95 -7.77
CA ALA A 61 -11.74 -11.01 -6.84
C ALA A 61 -11.96 -12.36 -7.54
N ARG A 62 -12.65 -12.36 -8.69
CA ARG A 62 -12.87 -13.58 -9.48
C ARG A 62 -11.58 -14.13 -10.11
N LEU A 63 -10.70 -13.25 -10.55
CA LEU A 63 -9.46 -13.64 -11.23
C LEU A 63 -8.39 -14.12 -10.24
N PHE A 64 -8.28 -13.45 -9.10
CA PHE A 64 -7.22 -13.65 -8.12
C PHE A 64 -7.64 -14.47 -6.90
N GLY A 65 -8.94 -14.77 -6.76
CA GLY A 65 -9.49 -15.43 -5.58
C GLY A 65 -9.49 -14.55 -4.33
N THR A 66 -9.48 -13.22 -4.45
CA THR A 66 -9.39 -12.28 -3.32
C THR A 66 -10.76 -11.72 -2.89
N GLU A 67 -10.80 -11.02 -1.75
CA GLU A 67 -12.02 -10.33 -1.31
C GLU A 67 -12.15 -8.92 -1.93
N PRO A 68 -13.32 -8.57 -2.51
CA PRO A 68 -13.54 -7.27 -3.16
C PRO A 68 -13.89 -6.14 -2.17
N PHE A 69 -14.50 -6.47 -1.04
CA PHE A 69 -14.97 -5.54 0.00
C PHE A 69 -14.86 -6.20 1.38
N LEU A 70 -14.96 -5.41 2.45
CA LEU A 70 -15.07 -5.92 3.81
C LEU A 70 -16.21 -6.95 3.95
N SER A 71 -16.06 -7.81 4.96
CA SER A 71 -17.09 -8.79 5.30
C SER A 71 -18.39 -8.11 5.76
N GLU A 72 -19.52 -8.80 5.60
CA GLU A 72 -20.81 -8.30 6.09
C GLU A 72 -20.80 -8.08 7.61
N ALA A 73 -20.07 -8.91 8.36
CA ALA A 73 -19.88 -8.76 9.81
C ALA A 73 -19.16 -7.45 10.15
N ALA A 74 -18.09 -7.11 9.44
CA ALA A 74 -17.37 -5.85 9.66
C ALA A 74 -18.27 -4.62 9.38
N PHE A 75 -19.08 -4.67 8.33
CA PHE A 75 -20.06 -3.61 8.06
C PHE A 75 -21.18 -3.57 9.12
N HIS A 76 -21.55 -4.71 9.70
CA HIS A 76 -22.49 -4.74 10.82
C HIS A 76 -21.93 -4.03 12.05
N ASP A 77 -20.65 -4.22 12.37
CA ASP A 77 -19.97 -3.49 13.44
C ASP A 77 -19.93 -1.98 13.15
N HIS A 78 -19.78 -1.58 11.88
CA HIS A 78 -19.87 -0.19 11.46
C HIS A 78 -21.29 0.40 11.62
N LEU A 79 -22.34 -0.38 11.36
CA LEU A 79 -23.71 0.02 11.67
C LEU A 79 -23.92 0.18 13.18
N GLY A 80 -23.46 -0.80 13.97
CA GLY A 80 -23.60 -0.78 15.44
C GLY A 80 -22.83 0.36 16.12
N SER A 81 -21.68 0.74 15.56
CA SER A 81 -20.85 1.84 16.07
C SER A 81 -21.24 3.24 15.53
N GLY A 82 -22.24 3.33 14.64
CA GLY A 82 -22.65 4.60 14.02
C GLY A 82 -21.70 5.12 12.94
N ARG A 83 -20.76 4.29 12.48
CA ARG A 83 -19.89 4.55 11.32
C ARG A 83 -20.66 4.50 9.99
N ILE A 84 -21.83 3.85 9.99
CA ILE A 84 -22.85 3.89 8.94
C ILE A 84 -24.17 4.24 9.62
N LEU A 85 -24.89 5.24 9.14
CA LEU A 85 -26.21 5.60 9.65
C LEU A 85 -27.32 5.01 8.78
N PRO A 86 -28.54 4.81 9.32
CA PRO A 86 -29.68 4.35 8.52
C PRO A 86 -29.96 5.21 7.28
N GLY A 87 -29.79 6.53 7.39
CA GLY A 87 -29.95 7.47 6.27
C GLY A 87 -28.87 7.34 5.18
N ASP A 88 -27.69 6.81 5.52
CA ASP A 88 -26.67 6.50 4.51
C ASP A 88 -27.08 5.28 3.69
N LEU A 89 -27.68 4.26 4.33
CA LEU A 89 -28.24 3.09 3.64
C LEU A 89 -29.38 3.49 2.70
N ASP A 90 -30.29 4.34 3.18
CA ASP A 90 -31.38 4.84 2.35
C ASP A 90 -30.84 5.58 1.12
N ALA A 91 -29.80 6.41 1.29
CA ALA A 91 -29.22 7.18 0.19
C ALA A 91 -28.49 6.35 -0.88
N VAL A 92 -27.95 5.17 -0.55
CA VAL A 92 -27.26 4.31 -1.54
C VAL A 92 -28.19 3.30 -2.22
N VAL A 93 -29.33 3.01 -1.60
CA VAL A 93 -30.38 2.19 -2.22
C VAL A 93 -31.15 3.00 -3.29
N GLU A 94 -31.12 4.33 -3.23
CA GLU A 94 -31.68 5.22 -4.24
C GLU A 94 -30.77 5.35 -5.48
N PRO A 95 -31.18 4.80 -6.62
CA PRO A 95 -30.98 5.58 -7.85
C PRO A 95 -32.16 5.48 -8.82
N GLY A 96 -33.14 6.39 -8.69
CA GLY A 96 -33.87 7.06 -9.78
C GLY A 96 -34.40 6.24 -10.96
N GLY A 97 -34.62 4.93 -10.82
CA GLY A 97 -35.17 4.08 -11.87
C GLY A 97 -36.69 4.06 -11.82
N ALA A 98 -37.37 4.03 -12.97
CA ALA A 98 -38.84 3.99 -13.06
C ALA A 98 -39.51 2.74 -12.44
N GLY A 99 -38.76 1.86 -11.78
CA GLY A 99 -39.22 0.62 -11.16
C GLY A 99 -38.97 0.48 -9.65
N ASP A 100 -38.37 1.48 -8.98
CA ASP A 100 -37.95 1.35 -7.57
C ASP A 100 -39.12 1.37 -6.56
N ASP A 101 -40.24 2.00 -6.95
CA ASP A 101 -41.49 2.05 -6.16
C ASP A 101 -42.48 0.93 -6.54
N VAL A 102 -42.11 0.04 -7.46
CA VAL A 102 -42.95 -1.09 -7.85
C VAL A 102 -42.76 -2.23 -6.84
N PRO A 103 -43.85 -2.78 -6.26
CA PRO A 103 -43.77 -3.97 -5.40
C PRO A 103 -43.15 -5.14 -6.15
N LEU A 104 -42.20 -5.85 -5.52
CA LEU A 104 -41.57 -7.05 -6.12
C LEU A 104 -42.59 -8.13 -6.45
N VAL A 105 -43.62 -8.24 -5.61
CA VAL A 105 -44.79 -9.09 -5.75
C VAL A 105 -46.01 -8.33 -5.22
N PRO A 106 -47.25 -8.67 -5.64
CA PRO A 106 -48.44 -7.98 -5.15
C PRO A 106 -48.53 -7.96 -3.62
N GLY A 107 -48.64 -6.77 -3.03
CA GLY A 107 -48.71 -6.59 -1.58
C GLY A 107 -47.43 -6.93 -0.81
N GLY A 108 -46.31 -7.14 -1.50
CA GLY A 108 -44.97 -7.28 -0.93
C GLY A 108 -44.20 -5.95 -0.89
N PRO A 109 -42.93 -5.96 -0.42
CA PRO A 109 -42.09 -4.77 -0.40
C PRO A 109 -41.74 -4.30 -1.82
N THR A 110 -41.47 -3.01 -1.97
CA THR A 110 -40.83 -2.48 -3.19
C THR A 110 -39.38 -2.96 -3.29
N SER A 111 -38.77 -2.86 -4.47
CA SER A 111 -37.34 -3.18 -4.65
C SER A 111 -36.45 -2.38 -3.68
N ARG A 112 -36.78 -1.10 -3.47
CA ARG A 112 -36.13 -0.22 -2.50
C ARG A 112 -36.28 -0.74 -1.07
N GLU A 113 -37.51 -0.99 -0.63
CA GLU A 113 -37.78 -1.48 0.73
C GLU A 113 -37.10 -2.83 0.98
N PHE A 114 -37.12 -3.73 -0.02
CA PHE A 114 -36.46 -5.02 0.04
C PHE A 114 -34.95 -4.89 0.28
N ARG A 115 -34.27 -4.05 -0.51
CA ARG A 115 -32.82 -3.78 -0.34
C ARG A 115 -32.53 -3.13 1.01
N ALA A 116 -33.31 -2.11 1.40
CA ALA A 116 -33.13 -1.43 2.68
C ALA A 116 -33.29 -2.38 3.88
N ILE A 117 -34.27 -3.28 3.86
CA ILE A 117 -34.44 -4.32 4.90
C ILE A 117 -33.24 -5.28 4.88
N ARG A 118 -32.77 -5.71 3.70
CA ARG A 118 -31.62 -6.63 3.56
C ARG A 118 -30.31 -6.06 4.08
N LEU A 119 -30.05 -4.77 3.87
CA LEU A 119 -28.83 -4.12 4.39
C LEU A 119 -28.87 -3.92 5.91
N ARG A 120 -30.06 -3.87 6.52
CA ARG A 120 -30.25 -3.72 7.97
C ARG A 120 -30.30 -5.07 8.72
N HIS A 121 -30.61 -6.16 8.01
CA HIS A 121 -30.77 -7.49 8.59
C HIS A 121 -29.95 -8.52 7.81
N LEU A 122 -28.72 -8.74 8.26
CA LEU A 122 -27.84 -9.75 7.69
C LEU A 122 -28.24 -11.14 8.22
N LEU A 123 -28.39 -12.09 7.29
CA LEU A 123 -28.64 -13.49 7.59
C LEU A 123 -27.35 -14.26 7.36
N ASP A 124 -26.80 -14.85 8.42
CA ASP A 124 -25.70 -15.81 8.28
C ASP A 124 -26.28 -17.15 7.85
N LEU A 125 -25.97 -17.57 6.62
CA LEU A 125 -26.57 -18.73 5.99
C LEU A 125 -25.51 -19.81 5.79
N PRO A 126 -25.75 -21.06 6.23
CA PRO A 126 -24.90 -22.16 5.85
C PRO A 126 -24.92 -22.32 4.33
N ARG A 127 -23.79 -22.71 3.76
CA ARG A 127 -23.57 -22.88 2.32
C ARG A 127 -23.12 -24.30 1.98
N GLY A 128 -23.18 -24.65 0.69
CA GLY A 128 -22.70 -25.92 0.17
C GLY A 128 -23.18 -27.14 0.96
N HIS A 129 -22.23 -27.98 1.39
CA HIS A 129 -22.49 -29.19 2.17
C HIS A 129 -23.13 -28.91 3.54
N ALA A 130 -22.76 -27.81 4.20
CA ALA A 130 -23.35 -27.46 5.49
C ALA A 130 -24.85 -27.20 5.35
N LEU A 131 -25.27 -26.52 4.26
CA LEU A 131 -26.69 -26.32 3.98
C LEU A 131 -27.40 -27.63 3.66
N ARG A 132 -26.82 -28.46 2.79
CA ARG A 132 -27.42 -29.77 2.43
C ARG A 132 -27.60 -30.64 3.66
N TRP A 133 -26.57 -30.74 4.49
CA TRP A 133 -26.61 -31.46 5.76
C TRP A 133 -27.68 -30.88 6.68
N LEU A 134 -27.73 -29.56 6.85
CA LEU A 134 -28.73 -28.91 7.70
C LEU A 134 -30.16 -29.21 7.22
N LEU A 135 -30.42 -29.13 5.91
CA LEU A 135 -31.73 -29.40 5.32
C LEU A 135 -32.12 -30.88 5.37
N HIS A 136 -31.14 -31.80 5.42
CA HIS A 136 -31.36 -33.24 5.53
C HIS A 136 -31.60 -33.67 6.98
N GLU A 137 -30.77 -33.19 7.92
CA GLU A 137 -30.79 -33.62 9.32
C GLU A 137 -31.81 -32.86 10.17
N THR A 138 -32.28 -31.70 9.72
CA THR A 138 -33.18 -30.86 10.53
C THR A 138 -34.40 -30.37 9.74
N PRO A 139 -35.57 -30.18 10.38
CA PRO A 139 -36.81 -29.80 9.70
C PRO A 139 -36.86 -28.31 9.36
N GLN A 140 -35.81 -27.74 8.75
CA GLN A 140 -35.75 -26.31 8.42
C GLN A 140 -36.87 -25.89 7.46
N ARG A 141 -37.29 -26.77 6.55
CA ARG A 141 -38.32 -26.49 5.54
C ARG A 141 -39.71 -26.25 6.13
N THR A 142 -39.94 -26.71 7.36
CA THR A 142 -41.25 -26.62 8.04
C THR A 142 -41.19 -25.87 9.37
N ARG A 143 -40.03 -25.28 9.71
CA ARG A 143 -39.82 -24.56 10.97
C ARG A 143 -39.66 -23.06 10.73
N PHE A 144 -40.32 -22.26 11.55
CA PHE A 144 -40.13 -20.81 11.56
C PHE A 144 -38.68 -20.45 11.91
N THR A 145 -38.10 -19.54 11.14
CA THR A 145 -36.75 -19.01 11.40
C THR A 145 -36.65 -18.35 12.78
N ALA A 146 -35.47 -18.43 13.40
CA ALA A 146 -35.18 -17.78 14.68
C ALA A 146 -35.26 -16.24 14.58
N HIS A 147 -35.05 -15.68 13.38
CA HIS A 147 -35.13 -14.23 13.12
C HIS A 147 -36.56 -13.70 13.06
N LEU A 148 -37.57 -14.56 13.21
CA LEU A 148 -38.97 -14.19 13.06
C LEU A 148 -39.54 -13.51 14.31
N GLY A 149 -39.91 -12.23 14.19
CA GLY A 149 -40.59 -11.50 15.27
C GLY A 149 -42.01 -12.01 15.57
N THR A 150 -42.47 -11.85 16.81
CA THR A 150 -43.77 -12.36 17.30
C THR A 150 -44.97 -11.86 16.47
N ARG A 151 -44.96 -10.59 16.06
CA ARG A 151 -46.02 -9.99 15.22
C ARG A 151 -46.12 -10.67 13.86
N ARG A 152 -44.97 -10.88 13.21
CA ARG A 152 -44.89 -11.52 11.89
C ARG A 152 -45.27 -13.00 11.98
N ARG A 153 -44.83 -13.70 13.03
CA ARG A 153 -45.27 -15.07 13.32
C ARG A 153 -46.79 -15.18 13.46
N ALA A 154 -47.43 -14.28 14.22
CA ALA A 154 -48.88 -14.26 14.35
C ALA A 154 -49.58 -13.97 13.01
N GLU A 155 -48.99 -13.14 12.16
CA GLU A 155 -49.50 -12.87 10.82
C GLU A 155 -49.43 -14.09 9.90
N LEU A 156 -48.28 -14.77 9.84
CA LEU A 156 -48.12 -16.00 9.06
C LEU A 156 -49.10 -17.09 9.53
N LEU A 157 -49.32 -17.22 10.84
CA LEU A 157 -50.33 -18.15 11.36
C LEU A 157 -51.76 -17.75 10.97
N ARG A 158 -52.08 -16.45 10.88
CA ARG A 158 -53.36 -15.99 10.32
C ARG A 158 -53.48 -16.30 8.83
N GLN A 159 -52.40 -16.13 8.04
CA GLN A 159 -52.37 -16.53 6.63
C GLN A 159 -52.66 -18.04 6.49
N ALA A 160 -51.96 -18.87 7.28
CA ALA A 160 -52.15 -20.32 7.29
C ALA A 160 -53.61 -20.73 7.59
N ARG A 161 -54.27 -20.06 8.53
CA ARG A 161 -55.70 -20.30 8.86
C ARG A 161 -56.64 -19.91 7.72
N ARG A 162 -56.39 -18.80 7.02
CA ARG A 162 -57.20 -18.39 5.87
C ARG A 162 -57.14 -19.41 4.74
N ASP A 163 -55.95 -19.98 4.53
CA ASP A 163 -55.69 -20.94 3.45
C ASP A 163 -56.03 -22.40 3.83
N TRP A 164 -56.57 -22.62 5.04
CA TRP A 164 -56.99 -23.95 5.50
C TRP A 164 -58.33 -24.35 4.86
N THR A 165 -58.32 -25.35 3.98
CA THR A 165 -59.50 -25.86 3.27
C THR A 165 -60.04 -27.18 3.85
N GLY A 166 -59.44 -27.69 4.93
CA GLY A 166 -59.78 -28.98 5.53
C GLY A 166 -61.17 -28.99 6.19
N ARG A 167 -62.22 -29.30 5.42
CA ARG A 167 -63.61 -29.41 5.90
C ARG A 167 -63.90 -30.67 6.75
N ALA A 168 -62.95 -31.58 6.93
CA ALA A 168 -63.18 -32.90 7.55
C ALA A 168 -62.28 -33.23 8.77
N VAL A 169 -61.50 -32.26 9.29
CA VAL A 169 -60.59 -32.44 10.43
C VAL A 169 -60.75 -31.24 11.39
N PRO A 170 -60.65 -31.40 12.73
CA PRO A 170 -60.60 -30.27 13.67
C PRO A 170 -59.51 -29.26 13.27
N GLU A 171 -59.72 -27.95 13.52
CA GLU A 171 -58.73 -26.91 13.20
C GLU A 171 -57.36 -27.30 13.78
N PRO A 172 -56.30 -27.43 12.96
CA PRO A 172 -55.00 -27.88 13.44
C PRO A 172 -54.44 -26.89 14.46
N ASP A 173 -53.57 -27.38 15.34
CA ASP A 173 -52.85 -26.49 16.23
C ASP A 173 -51.94 -25.51 15.45
N ALA A 174 -51.48 -24.46 16.13
CA ALA A 174 -50.65 -23.44 15.50
C ALA A 174 -49.33 -23.99 14.93
N ARG A 175 -48.86 -25.14 15.42
CA ARG A 175 -47.64 -25.78 14.94
C ARG A 175 -47.89 -26.43 13.58
N ALA A 176 -48.93 -27.27 13.48
CA ALA A 176 -49.30 -27.95 12.25
C ALA A 176 -49.67 -26.96 11.13
N LEU A 177 -50.38 -25.87 11.47
CA LEU A 177 -50.68 -24.78 10.52
C LEU A 177 -49.39 -24.11 10.00
N GLY A 178 -48.41 -23.88 10.87
CA GLY A 178 -47.12 -23.31 10.50
C GLY A 178 -46.30 -24.25 9.60
N GLU A 179 -46.19 -25.53 9.99
CA GLU A 179 -45.46 -26.55 9.23
C GLU A 179 -46.02 -26.71 7.81
N GLN A 180 -47.35 -26.73 7.65
CA GLN A 180 -47.99 -26.82 6.34
C GLN A 180 -47.78 -25.57 5.48
N LEU A 181 -47.89 -24.37 6.06
CA LEU A 181 -47.67 -23.12 5.33
C LEU A 181 -46.23 -23.05 4.80
N LEU A 182 -45.25 -23.35 5.67
CA LEU A 182 -43.83 -23.30 5.34
C LEU A 182 -43.44 -24.37 4.33
N GLY A 183 -43.97 -25.59 4.45
CA GLY A 183 -43.75 -26.64 3.44
C GLY A 183 -44.24 -26.21 2.05
N ARG A 184 -45.47 -25.66 1.95
CA ARG A 184 -45.99 -25.15 0.67
C ARG A 184 -45.16 -23.98 0.13
N LEU A 185 -44.70 -23.08 1.00
CA LEU A 185 -43.83 -21.97 0.60
C LEU A 185 -42.51 -22.48 0.03
N TRP A 186 -41.88 -23.46 0.69
CA TRP A 186 -40.67 -24.11 0.22
C TRP A 186 -40.89 -24.72 -1.17
N ASP A 187 -41.91 -25.56 -1.34
CA ASP A 187 -42.18 -26.26 -2.60
C ASP A 187 -42.43 -25.28 -3.76
N ARG A 188 -43.13 -24.16 -3.50
CA ARG A 188 -43.39 -23.11 -4.50
C ARG A 188 -42.11 -22.40 -4.94
N LEU A 189 -41.22 -22.08 -4.00
CA LEU A 189 -39.95 -21.43 -4.31
C LEU A 189 -38.96 -22.41 -4.98
N GLU A 190 -38.90 -23.65 -4.52
CA GLU A 190 -38.08 -24.70 -5.13
C GLU A 190 -38.55 -24.99 -6.57
N GLY A 191 -39.86 -25.09 -6.80
CA GLY A 191 -40.44 -25.31 -8.13
C GLY A 191 -40.26 -24.13 -9.10
N ALA A 192 -40.08 -22.90 -8.60
CA ALA A 192 -39.82 -21.71 -9.40
C ALA A 192 -38.31 -21.39 -9.53
N ALA A 193 -37.44 -22.16 -8.88
CA ALA A 193 -36.01 -21.93 -8.91
C ALA A 193 -35.47 -22.09 -10.34
N PRO A 194 -34.62 -21.15 -10.81
CA PRO A 194 -34.00 -21.30 -12.12
C PRO A 194 -33.17 -22.58 -12.12
N ALA A 195 -33.29 -23.38 -13.18
CA ALA A 195 -32.38 -24.49 -13.41
C ALA A 195 -30.95 -23.91 -13.42
N VAL A 196 -30.13 -24.35 -12.46
CA VAL A 196 -28.74 -23.90 -12.37
C VAL A 196 -28.03 -24.41 -13.62
N ARG A 197 -27.94 -23.56 -14.65
CA ARG A 197 -26.96 -23.77 -15.70
C ARG A 197 -25.62 -23.52 -15.03
N HIS A 198 -24.90 -24.60 -14.73
CA HIS A 198 -23.49 -24.49 -14.39
C HIS A 198 -22.86 -23.66 -15.50
N ALA A 199 -22.46 -22.42 -15.18
CA ALA A 199 -21.62 -21.67 -16.08
C ALA A 199 -20.43 -22.59 -16.36
N GLY A 200 -20.23 -22.92 -17.65
CA GLY A 200 -19.19 -23.85 -18.05
C GLY A 200 -17.90 -23.49 -17.33
N ARG A 201 -17.31 -24.50 -16.66
CA ARG A 201 -16.05 -24.39 -15.93
C ARG A 201 -15.07 -23.56 -16.77
N ALA A 202 -14.69 -22.38 -16.28
CA ALA A 202 -13.42 -21.82 -16.73
C ALA A 202 -12.35 -22.64 -16.00
N SER A 203 -11.87 -23.72 -16.61
CA SER A 203 -10.76 -24.50 -16.04
C SER A 203 -9.52 -24.23 -16.87
N PRO A 204 -8.71 -23.21 -16.53
CA PRO A 204 -7.56 -22.84 -17.34
C PRO A 204 -6.30 -23.66 -17.01
N ARG A 205 -6.23 -24.48 -15.95
CA ARG A 205 -5.04 -25.33 -15.70
C ARG A 205 -5.36 -26.83 -15.67
N PRO A 206 -4.53 -27.68 -16.31
CA PRO A 206 -4.61 -29.14 -16.20
C PRO A 206 -4.54 -29.67 -14.77
N ARG A 207 -3.86 -28.96 -13.87
CA ARG A 207 -3.88 -29.20 -12.41
C ARG A 207 -5.31 -29.38 -11.89
N ASP A 208 -6.25 -28.53 -12.28
CA ASP A 208 -7.59 -28.52 -11.72
C ASP A 208 -8.36 -29.80 -12.11
N LEU A 209 -8.10 -30.32 -13.30
CA LEU A 209 -8.63 -31.59 -13.77
C LEU A 209 -8.01 -32.77 -12.99
N ILE A 210 -6.71 -32.73 -12.73
CA ILE A 210 -6.01 -33.76 -11.95
C ILE A 210 -6.51 -33.76 -10.50
N LEU A 211 -6.62 -32.60 -9.87
CA LEU A 211 -7.17 -32.45 -8.53
C LEU A 211 -8.61 -32.96 -8.49
N ALA A 212 -9.41 -32.65 -9.51
CA ALA A 212 -10.78 -33.14 -9.62
C ALA A 212 -10.85 -34.67 -9.74
N ALA A 213 -9.98 -35.29 -10.53
CA ALA A 213 -10.00 -36.72 -10.79
C ALA A 213 -9.34 -37.56 -9.67
N THR A 214 -8.34 -37.01 -8.98
CA THR A 214 -7.46 -37.78 -8.06
C THR A 214 -7.49 -37.30 -6.61
N GLY A 215 -8.03 -36.11 -6.34
CA GLY A 215 -7.95 -35.46 -5.02
C GLY A 215 -6.53 -34.99 -4.64
N ARG A 216 -5.57 -35.03 -5.58
CA ARG A 216 -4.17 -34.61 -5.37
C ARG A 216 -3.86 -33.34 -6.14
N ASP A 217 -3.14 -32.46 -5.49
CA ASP A 217 -2.68 -31.22 -6.08
C ASP A 217 -1.26 -31.35 -6.62
N THR A 218 -1.05 -31.03 -7.90
CA THR A 218 0.29 -31.04 -8.49
C THR A 218 1.15 -29.87 -8.02
N ASP A 219 0.55 -28.76 -7.61
CA ASP A 219 1.28 -27.58 -7.15
C ASP A 219 2.01 -27.84 -5.81
N ASP A 220 1.54 -28.81 -5.00
CA ASP A 220 2.22 -29.28 -3.78
C ASP A 220 3.61 -29.87 -4.06
N LEU A 221 3.85 -30.34 -5.29
CA LEU A 221 5.15 -30.84 -5.76
C LEU A 221 5.97 -29.72 -6.43
N VAL A 222 5.31 -28.90 -7.26
CA VAL A 222 5.96 -27.92 -8.14
C VAL A 222 6.40 -26.67 -7.38
N HIS A 223 5.49 -26.04 -6.63
CA HIS A 223 5.73 -24.73 -6.03
C HIS A 223 6.92 -24.73 -5.04
N PRO A 224 7.08 -25.70 -4.12
CA PRO A 224 8.22 -25.70 -3.19
C PRO A 224 9.58 -25.75 -3.89
N LEU A 225 9.68 -26.38 -5.05
CA LEU A 225 10.90 -26.39 -5.84
C LEU A 225 11.09 -25.07 -6.60
N LEU A 226 10.05 -24.60 -7.29
CA LEU A 226 10.10 -23.35 -8.06
C LEU A 226 10.41 -22.13 -7.19
N ILE A 227 9.85 -22.06 -5.98
CA ILE A 227 10.13 -20.99 -5.01
C ILE A 227 11.62 -20.99 -4.63
N ARG A 228 12.20 -22.16 -4.33
CA ARG A 228 13.64 -22.26 -3.99
C ARG A 228 14.54 -21.85 -5.16
N LEU A 229 14.19 -22.25 -6.38
CA LEU A 229 14.91 -21.84 -7.58
C LEU A 229 14.84 -20.33 -7.79
N SER A 230 13.64 -19.74 -7.67
CA SER A 230 13.39 -18.31 -7.85
C SER A 230 14.14 -17.48 -6.80
N ALA A 231 14.05 -17.88 -5.53
CA ALA A 231 14.75 -17.24 -4.43
C ALA A 231 16.28 -17.25 -4.62
N ALA A 232 16.85 -18.38 -5.05
CA ALA A 232 18.29 -18.51 -5.27
C ALA A 232 18.79 -17.79 -6.55
N PHE A 233 17.97 -17.75 -7.60
CA PHE A 233 18.27 -17.05 -8.85
C PHE A 233 18.28 -15.53 -8.65
N LEU A 234 17.23 -14.98 -8.01
CA LEU A 234 17.08 -13.55 -7.80
C LEU A 234 17.85 -13.00 -6.59
N ASP A 235 18.48 -13.87 -5.79
CA ASP A 235 19.22 -13.50 -4.59
C ASP A 235 20.23 -12.35 -4.84
N GLN A 236 20.10 -11.30 -4.03
CA GLN A 236 20.92 -10.09 -4.12
C GLN A 236 22.14 -10.13 -3.18
N GLY A 237 22.61 -11.33 -2.82
CA GLY A 237 23.79 -11.52 -1.98
C GLY A 237 23.49 -11.87 -0.52
N VAL A 238 22.32 -12.44 -0.23
CA VAL A 238 22.02 -13.02 1.09
C VAL A 238 22.57 -14.44 1.17
N ALA A 239 22.44 -15.22 0.10
CA ALA A 239 22.91 -16.59 0.06
C ALA A 239 24.46 -16.64 0.05
N TYR A 240 25.03 -17.54 0.86
CA TYR A 240 26.48 -17.76 0.88
C TYR A 240 26.97 -18.38 -0.44
N TRP A 241 26.24 -19.36 -0.95
CA TRP A 241 26.53 -20.04 -2.21
C TRP A 241 25.59 -19.46 -3.28
N PRO A 242 26.10 -18.68 -4.24
CA PRO A 242 25.28 -18.21 -5.35
C PRO A 242 24.87 -19.40 -6.23
N MET A 243 23.69 -19.30 -6.85
CA MET A 243 23.24 -20.28 -7.84
C MET A 243 24.25 -20.34 -9.03
N PRO A 244 24.77 -21.52 -9.38
CA PRO A 244 25.63 -21.69 -10.56
C PRO A 244 24.93 -21.27 -11.85
N GLU A 245 25.69 -20.71 -12.81
CA GLU A 245 25.21 -20.31 -14.15
C GLU A 245 24.04 -19.29 -14.16
N ARG A 246 23.69 -18.68 -13.02
CA ARG A 246 22.56 -17.72 -12.94
C ARG A 246 22.75 -16.47 -13.81
N ASP A 247 23.98 -16.12 -14.16
CA ASP A 247 24.29 -14.99 -15.04
C ASP A 247 23.92 -15.25 -16.52
N ARG A 248 23.46 -16.47 -16.85
CA ARG A 248 22.97 -16.86 -18.19
C ARG A 248 21.44 -16.96 -18.27
N GLY A 249 20.72 -16.62 -17.20
CA GLY A 249 19.26 -16.70 -17.13
C GLY A 249 18.75 -17.92 -16.37
N LEU A 250 17.49 -17.86 -15.93
CA LEU A 250 16.88 -18.83 -15.02
C LEU A 250 16.75 -20.22 -15.66
N LEU A 251 16.30 -20.30 -16.92
CA LEU A 251 16.13 -21.57 -17.62
C LEU A 251 17.48 -22.27 -17.85
N CYS A 252 18.53 -21.50 -18.15
CA CYS A 252 19.89 -22.03 -18.31
C CYS A 252 20.42 -22.62 -16.99
N ALA A 253 20.26 -21.88 -15.89
CA ALA A 253 20.66 -22.34 -14.56
C ALA A 253 19.88 -23.60 -14.14
N PHE A 254 18.57 -23.66 -14.42
CA PHE A 254 17.75 -24.84 -14.17
C PHE A 254 18.22 -26.07 -14.95
N ARG A 255 18.47 -25.94 -16.26
CA ARG A 255 19.02 -27.02 -17.11
C ARG A 255 20.36 -27.52 -16.59
N HIS A 256 21.26 -26.61 -16.22
CA HIS A 256 22.57 -26.96 -15.67
C HIS A 256 22.48 -27.75 -14.36
N LEU A 257 21.58 -27.35 -13.45
CA LEU A 257 21.43 -27.99 -12.14
C LEU A 257 20.69 -29.33 -12.21
N TYR A 258 19.61 -29.41 -12.99
CA TYR A 258 18.71 -30.56 -13.02
C TYR A 258 18.99 -31.52 -14.21
N GLY A 259 19.85 -31.13 -15.16
CA GLY A 259 20.30 -31.95 -16.29
C GLY A 259 21.45 -32.91 -16.00
N ARG A 260 22.11 -32.79 -14.83
CA ARG A 260 23.27 -33.64 -14.46
C ARG A 260 22.86 -35.03 -13.98
N ALA A 261 23.69 -36.03 -14.26
CA ALA A 261 23.53 -37.39 -13.76
C ALA A 261 23.68 -37.44 -12.23
N GLY A 262 22.80 -38.18 -11.54
CA GLY A 262 22.69 -38.16 -10.06
C GLY A 262 21.79 -37.05 -9.51
N GLY A 263 20.84 -36.58 -10.33
CA GLY A 263 19.85 -35.54 -10.00
C GLY A 263 18.92 -35.85 -8.81
N PRO A 264 17.94 -34.97 -8.53
CA PRO A 264 17.24 -34.90 -7.24
C PRO A 264 16.57 -36.23 -6.84
N PRO A 265 16.46 -36.53 -5.54
CA PRO A 265 15.86 -37.77 -5.04
C PRO A 265 14.34 -37.86 -5.27
N ASP A 266 13.70 -36.77 -5.68
CA ASP A 266 12.24 -36.65 -5.75
C ASP A 266 11.65 -37.46 -6.91
N GLY A 267 10.72 -38.36 -6.58
CA GLY A 267 10.17 -39.33 -7.54
C GLY A 267 9.47 -38.72 -8.75
N PHE A 268 8.86 -37.53 -8.60
CA PHE A 268 8.12 -36.86 -9.68
C PHE A 268 9.03 -36.28 -10.77
N LEU A 269 10.33 -36.10 -10.49
CA LEU A 269 11.33 -35.59 -11.45
C LEU A 269 12.01 -36.70 -12.25
N ARG A 270 11.53 -37.94 -12.14
CA ARG A 270 12.11 -39.09 -12.84
C ARG A 270 12.08 -38.87 -14.36
N GLY A 271 13.25 -38.93 -14.99
CA GLY A 271 13.39 -38.73 -16.44
C GLY A 271 13.52 -37.25 -16.86
N LEU A 272 13.61 -36.31 -15.92
CA LEU A 272 13.81 -34.89 -16.23
C LEU A 272 15.22 -34.61 -16.79
N ALA A 273 16.27 -35.15 -16.17
CA ALA A 273 17.65 -34.91 -16.58
C ALA A 273 17.94 -35.20 -18.07
N PRO A 274 17.57 -36.37 -18.64
CA PRO A 274 17.81 -36.63 -20.06
C PRO A 274 17.01 -35.70 -20.98
N GLU A 275 15.81 -35.28 -20.58
CA GLU A 275 15.01 -34.32 -21.36
C GLU A 275 15.64 -32.94 -21.34
N LEU A 276 16.06 -32.42 -20.18
CA LEU A 276 16.77 -31.14 -20.10
C LEU A 276 18.08 -31.17 -20.91
N GLY A 277 18.82 -32.28 -20.87
CA GLY A 277 20.01 -32.47 -21.68
C GLY A 277 19.72 -32.47 -23.18
N ARG A 278 18.60 -33.06 -23.61
CA ARG A 278 18.13 -33.01 -25.01
C ARG A 278 17.79 -31.57 -25.42
N GLN A 279 17.04 -30.85 -24.60
CA GLN A 279 16.67 -29.46 -24.88
C GLN A 279 17.89 -28.55 -25.01
N GLU A 280 18.92 -28.77 -24.18
CA GLU A 280 20.19 -28.06 -24.26
C GLU A 280 20.97 -28.42 -25.54
N ALA A 281 21.08 -29.71 -25.87
CA ALA A 281 21.75 -30.17 -27.09
C ALA A 281 21.10 -29.65 -28.38
N GLU A 282 19.77 -29.53 -28.39
CA GLU A 282 18.99 -28.97 -29.50
C GLU A 282 18.84 -27.43 -29.42
N SER A 283 19.49 -26.76 -28.47
CA SER A 283 19.45 -25.30 -28.29
C SER A 283 18.05 -24.70 -28.22
N TRP A 284 17.16 -25.31 -27.43
CA TRP A 284 15.77 -24.85 -27.30
C TRP A 284 15.67 -23.47 -26.64
N THR A 285 14.88 -22.59 -27.25
CA THR A 285 14.44 -21.33 -26.63
C THR A 285 13.41 -21.58 -25.53
N ALA A 286 13.18 -20.57 -24.68
CA ALA A 286 12.15 -20.64 -23.65
C ALA A 286 10.74 -20.82 -24.26
N GLU A 287 10.44 -20.13 -25.36
CA GLU A 287 9.16 -20.21 -26.06
C GLU A 287 8.91 -21.61 -26.64
N ARG A 288 9.95 -22.25 -27.22
CA ARG A 288 9.87 -23.64 -27.68
C ARG A 288 9.61 -24.60 -26.51
N THR A 289 10.24 -24.35 -25.37
CA THR A 289 10.07 -25.15 -24.14
C THR A 289 8.66 -25.02 -23.58
N VAL A 290 8.10 -23.81 -23.54
CA VAL A 290 6.70 -23.55 -23.16
C VAL A 290 5.74 -24.28 -24.09
N GLY A 291 5.92 -24.17 -25.41
CA GLY A 291 5.07 -24.86 -26.39
C GLY A 291 5.09 -26.39 -26.23
N TRP A 292 6.27 -26.97 -25.97
CA TRP A 292 6.40 -28.39 -25.66
C TRP A 292 5.68 -28.77 -24.36
N ALA A 293 5.89 -28.03 -23.27
CA ALA A 293 5.31 -28.36 -21.98
C ALA A 293 3.77 -28.26 -22.00
N LEU A 294 3.20 -27.26 -22.70
CA LEU A 294 1.75 -27.16 -22.91
C LEU A 294 1.20 -28.35 -23.72
N ALA A 295 1.94 -28.83 -24.71
CA ALA A 295 1.57 -30.02 -25.47
C ALA A 295 1.62 -31.30 -24.62
N GLU A 296 2.65 -31.47 -23.79
CA GLU A 296 2.76 -32.59 -22.83
C GLU A 296 1.62 -32.56 -21.80
N LEU A 297 1.18 -31.36 -21.41
CA LEU A 297 0.04 -31.15 -20.53
C LEU A 297 -1.33 -31.32 -21.22
N ALA A 298 -1.34 -31.72 -22.49
CA ALA A 298 -2.54 -31.89 -23.33
C ALA A 298 -3.41 -30.62 -23.45
N VAL A 299 -2.78 -29.43 -23.41
CA VAL A 299 -3.47 -28.14 -23.54
C VAL A 299 -3.69 -27.78 -25.01
N PRO A 300 -4.94 -27.59 -25.48
CA PRO A 300 -5.22 -27.14 -26.84
C PRO A 300 -4.61 -25.75 -27.11
N GLU A 301 -4.10 -25.52 -28.33
CA GLU A 301 -3.50 -24.23 -28.72
C GLU A 301 -4.43 -23.02 -28.50
N GLY A 302 -5.74 -23.21 -28.63
CA GLY A 302 -6.74 -22.16 -28.39
C GLY A 302 -6.79 -21.68 -26.94
N ASP A 303 -6.39 -22.53 -25.99
CA ASP A 303 -6.49 -22.27 -24.54
C ASP A 303 -5.16 -21.81 -23.93
N TRP A 304 -4.06 -21.81 -24.72
CA TRP A 304 -2.73 -21.43 -24.24
C TRP A 304 -2.71 -20.10 -23.50
N GLY A 305 -3.44 -19.08 -23.99
CA GLY A 305 -3.50 -17.78 -23.33
C GLY A 305 -4.08 -17.85 -21.91
N ALA A 306 -5.16 -18.61 -21.73
CA ALA A 306 -5.80 -18.76 -20.43
C ALA A 306 -4.91 -19.56 -19.47
N VAL A 307 -4.27 -20.63 -19.96
CA VAL A 307 -3.38 -21.47 -19.14
C VAL A 307 -2.12 -20.72 -18.73
N ILE A 308 -1.46 -20.02 -19.66
CA ILE A 308 -0.28 -19.20 -19.36
C ILE A 308 -0.61 -18.15 -18.32
N GLN A 309 -1.75 -17.46 -18.47
CA GLN A 309 -2.21 -16.47 -17.50
C GLN A 309 -2.42 -17.10 -16.11
N ALA A 310 -3.18 -18.19 -16.03
CA ALA A 310 -3.45 -18.85 -14.75
C ALA A 310 -2.18 -19.42 -14.09
N THR A 311 -1.25 -19.96 -14.87
CA THR A 311 0.03 -20.49 -14.38
C THR A 311 0.92 -19.38 -13.82
N LEU A 312 1.05 -18.24 -14.50
CA LEU A 312 1.82 -17.10 -13.98
C LEU A 312 1.18 -16.49 -12.72
N LEU A 313 -0.14 -16.56 -12.59
CA LEU A 313 -0.86 -16.04 -11.42
C LEU A 313 -0.81 -16.99 -10.20
N SER A 314 -0.40 -18.26 -10.35
CA SER A 314 -0.35 -19.21 -9.22
C SER A 314 0.74 -18.88 -8.20
N LEU A 315 1.80 -18.19 -8.63
CA LEU A 315 2.86 -17.60 -7.81
C LEU A 315 3.16 -16.17 -8.29
N ARG A 316 2.09 -15.35 -8.32
CA ARG A 316 2.11 -14.00 -8.89
C ARG A 316 3.19 -13.08 -8.28
N GLY A 317 3.58 -13.30 -7.02
CA GLY A 317 4.63 -12.53 -6.36
C GLY A 317 6.00 -12.80 -6.98
N TRP A 318 6.38 -14.07 -7.11
CA TRP A 318 7.62 -14.47 -7.78
C TRP A 318 7.64 -14.14 -9.27
N ALA A 319 6.54 -14.39 -9.97
CA ALA A 319 6.40 -14.03 -11.37
C ALA A 319 6.49 -12.51 -11.57
N GLY A 320 5.79 -11.72 -10.74
CA GLY A 320 5.82 -10.26 -10.78
C GLY A 320 7.20 -9.69 -10.48
N MET A 321 7.91 -10.21 -9.48
CA MET A 321 9.29 -9.78 -9.17
C MET A 321 10.26 -10.12 -10.31
N THR A 322 10.08 -11.26 -10.98
CA THR A 322 10.87 -11.64 -12.16
C THR A 322 10.61 -10.67 -13.31
N HIS A 323 9.33 -10.39 -13.62
CA HIS A 323 8.95 -9.44 -14.67
C HIS A 323 9.45 -8.02 -14.38
N ARG A 324 9.45 -7.61 -13.10
CA ARG A 324 9.97 -6.31 -12.68
C ARG A 324 11.45 -6.16 -13.02
N PHE A 325 12.27 -7.16 -12.71
CA PHE A 325 13.70 -7.08 -13.02
C PHE A 325 14.02 -7.30 -14.49
N GLU A 326 13.16 -7.99 -15.24
CA GLU A 326 13.22 -8.01 -16.71
C GLU A 326 13.05 -6.60 -17.28
N ARG A 327 12.06 -5.83 -16.79
CA ARG A 327 11.73 -4.51 -17.32
C ARG A 327 12.61 -3.37 -16.78
N TRP A 328 13.06 -3.49 -15.52
CA TRP A 328 13.90 -2.49 -14.86
C TRP A 328 15.07 -3.13 -14.10
N PRO A 329 16.09 -3.63 -14.81
CA PRO A 329 17.24 -4.28 -14.17
C PRO A 329 18.04 -3.33 -13.27
N ASP A 330 18.00 -2.03 -13.55
CA ASP A 330 18.62 -0.95 -12.77
C ASP A 330 17.97 -0.74 -11.40
N ARG A 331 16.76 -1.28 -11.19
CA ARG A 331 16.03 -1.21 -9.91
C ARG A 331 16.31 -2.39 -8.99
N SER A 332 17.22 -3.30 -9.34
CA SER A 332 17.68 -4.35 -8.44
C SER A 332 18.42 -3.76 -7.22
N PRO A 333 18.19 -4.27 -5.99
CA PRO A 333 18.83 -3.74 -4.78
C PRO A 333 20.36 -3.73 -4.83
N VAL A 334 20.95 -4.72 -5.50
CA VAL A 334 22.39 -4.93 -5.50
C VAL A 334 22.96 -5.09 -6.89
N GLU A 335 22.46 -6.07 -7.64
CA GLU A 335 22.98 -6.39 -8.95
C GLU A 335 21.85 -6.87 -9.85
N ALA A 336 21.76 -6.24 -11.01
CA ALA A 336 20.86 -6.64 -12.08
C ALA A 336 21.12 -8.09 -12.48
N ARG A 337 20.04 -8.88 -12.63
CA ARG A 337 20.09 -10.25 -13.13
C ARG A 337 19.38 -10.34 -14.47
N PRO A 338 19.79 -11.23 -15.38
CA PRO A 338 19.11 -11.48 -16.65
C PRO A 338 17.80 -12.26 -16.42
N ALA A 339 16.87 -11.64 -15.69
CA ALA A 339 15.55 -12.19 -15.42
C ALA A 339 14.68 -12.06 -16.67
N ARG A 340 13.99 -13.14 -17.03
CA ARG A 340 12.98 -13.17 -18.10
C ARG A 340 11.76 -13.91 -17.60
N LEU A 341 10.57 -13.33 -17.74
CA LEU A 341 9.33 -13.95 -17.31
C LEU A 341 9.03 -15.24 -18.07
N VAL A 342 9.40 -15.30 -19.36
CA VAL A 342 9.24 -16.52 -20.18
C VAL A 342 10.15 -17.66 -19.71
N ASP A 343 11.33 -17.37 -19.16
CA ASP A 343 12.21 -18.39 -18.58
C ASP A 343 11.58 -18.97 -17.30
N TYR A 344 11.00 -18.12 -16.45
CA TYR A 344 10.26 -18.53 -15.26
C TYR A 344 9.08 -19.44 -15.62
N LEU A 345 8.26 -19.02 -16.58
CA LEU A 345 7.13 -19.80 -17.08
C LEU A 345 7.57 -21.14 -17.67
N ALA A 346 8.66 -21.16 -18.44
CA ALA A 346 9.20 -22.38 -19.01
C ALA A 346 9.58 -23.39 -17.91
N VAL A 347 10.31 -22.93 -16.88
CA VAL A 347 10.68 -23.80 -15.73
C VAL A 347 9.43 -24.31 -15.03
N GLN A 348 8.44 -23.45 -14.74
CA GLN A 348 7.20 -23.85 -14.09
C GLN A 348 6.43 -24.89 -14.90
N LEU A 349 6.22 -24.68 -16.19
CA LEU A 349 5.46 -25.61 -17.04
C LEU A 349 6.18 -26.95 -17.26
N VAL A 350 7.52 -26.97 -17.32
CA VAL A 350 8.28 -28.23 -17.31
C VAL A 350 8.01 -29.01 -16.03
N LEU A 351 8.05 -28.34 -14.87
CA LEU A 351 7.74 -28.98 -13.58
C LEU A 351 6.29 -29.46 -13.51
N ASP A 352 5.34 -28.66 -13.99
CA ASP A 352 3.91 -29.02 -14.08
C ASP A 352 3.72 -30.29 -14.93
N ALA A 353 4.36 -30.39 -16.09
CA ALA A 353 4.25 -31.56 -16.96
C ALA A 353 4.73 -32.85 -16.27
N TYR A 354 5.85 -32.78 -15.53
CA TYR A 354 6.38 -33.93 -14.78
C TYR A 354 5.53 -34.28 -13.55
N ALA A 355 5.06 -33.28 -12.80
CA ALA A 355 4.17 -33.50 -11.65
C ALA A 355 2.84 -34.11 -12.11
N ALA A 356 2.26 -33.61 -13.20
CA ALA A 356 1.04 -34.13 -13.78
C ALA A 356 1.19 -35.60 -14.21
N ARG A 357 2.25 -35.93 -14.95
CA ARG A 357 2.56 -37.31 -15.34
C ARG A 357 2.74 -38.23 -14.14
N HIS A 358 3.41 -37.76 -13.09
CA HIS A 358 3.64 -38.52 -11.87
C HIS A 358 2.33 -38.84 -11.14
N VAL A 359 1.51 -37.82 -10.84
CA VAL A 359 0.25 -37.99 -10.09
C VAL A 359 -0.74 -38.86 -10.86
N VAL A 360 -0.89 -38.63 -12.16
CA VAL A 360 -1.78 -39.44 -13.02
C VAL A 360 -1.31 -40.90 -13.05
N ALA A 361 -0.02 -41.15 -13.27
CA ALA A 361 0.49 -42.53 -13.30
C ALA A 361 0.36 -43.25 -11.96
N GLU A 362 0.56 -42.54 -10.84
CA GLU A 362 0.48 -43.10 -9.49
C GLU A 362 -0.97 -43.40 -9.07
N HIS A 363 -1.92 -42.50 -9.38
CA HIS A 363 -3.29 -42.58 -8.85
C HIS A 363 -4.31 -43.17 -9.83
N LEU A 364 -4.07 -43.06 -11.14
CA LEU A 364 -4.96 -43.57 -12.20
C LEU A 364 -4.34 -44.73 -13.00
N GLY A 365 -3.09 -45.07 -12.72
CA GLY A 365 -2.36 -46.20 -13.32
C GLY A 365 -1.44 -45.81 -14.47
N ALA A 366 -0.45 -46.66 -14.76
CA ALA A 366 0.67 -46.37 -15.66
C ALA A 366 0.30 -46.09 -17.14
N HIS A 367 -0.92 -46.43 -17.56
CA HIS A 367 -1.43 -46.20 -18.92
C HIS A 367 -2.41 -45.02 -19.01
N ALA A 368 -2.77 -44.40 -17.88
CA ALA A 368 -3.61 -43.21 -17.88
C ALA A 368 -2.87 -42.01 -18.51
N THR A 369 -3.60 -41.20 -19.26
CA THR A 369 -3.05 -40.01 -19.94
C THR A 369 -3.85 -38.77 -19.56
N LEU A 370 -3.21 -37.61 -19.61
CA LEU A 370 -3.85 -36.32 -19.33
C LEU A 370 -5.02 -36.04 -20.27
N ALA A 371 -4.87 -36.37 -21.56
CA ALA A 371 -5.94 -36.26 -22.56
C ALA A 371 -7.15 -37.18 -22.28
N GLY A 372 -6.99 -38.22 -21.45
CA GLY A 372 -8.06 -39.14 -21.06
C GLY A 372 -8.80 -38.77 -19.78
N LEU A 373 -8.42 -37.68 -19.10
CA LEU A 373 -9.01 -37.29 -17.80
C LEU A 373 -10.48 -36.86 -17.92
N ASP A 374 -10.91 -36.34 -19.06
CA ASP A 374 -12.32 -35.99 -19.32
C ASP A 374 -13.26 -37.20 -19.27
N ALA A 375 -12.73 -38.42 -19.38
CA ALA A 375 -13.48 -39.67 -19.35
C ALA A 375 -13.62 -40.27 -17.94
N PHE A 376 -12.92 -39.74 -16.93
CA PHE A 376 -12.99 -40.24 -15.56
C PHE A 376 -14.09 -39.50 -14.79
N PRO A 377 -15.18 -40.18 -14.37
CA PRO A 377 -16.08 -39.59 -13.39
C PRO A 377 -15.27 -39.36 -12.11
N GLY A 378 -15.29 -38.13 -11.59
CA GLY A 378 -14.63 -37.79 -10.33
C GLY A 378 -15.08 -38.73 -9.19
N PRO A 379 -14.32 -38.82 -8.10
CA PRO A 379 -14.74 -39.62 -6.96
C PRO A 379 -16.08 -39.06 -6.46
N ASP A 380 -17.09 -39.93 -6.46
CA ASP A 380 -18.52 -39.72 -6.19
C ASP A 380 -19.37 -39.13 -7.35
N ALA A 381 -19.88 -40.00 -8.22
CA ALA A 381 -20.92 -39.71 -9.21
C ALA A 381 -22.32 -39.34 -8.63
N GLY A 382 -22.37 -38.91 -7.37
CA GLY A 382 -23.55 -38.38 -6.68
C GLY A 382 -23.33 -37.00 -6.05
N SER A 383 -22.12 -36.46 -6.12
CA SER A 383 -21.75 -35.13 -5.64
C SER A 383 -21.29 -34.28 -6.83
N SER A 384 -21.74 -33.02 -6.85
CA SER A 384 -21.42 -32.06 -7.91
C SER A 384 -19.93 -31.76 -7.88
N PRO A 385 -19.22 -31.52 -8.99
CA PRO A 385 -17.76 -31.29 -9.03
C PRO A 385 -17.22 -30.06 -8.24
N ASP A 386 -18.08 -29.34 -7.52
CA ASP A 386 -17.73 -28.36 -6.46
C ASP A 386 -17.54 -29.02 -5.07
N ASP A 387 -17.79 -30.32 -4.97
CA ASP A 387 -17.88 -31.09 -3.72
C ASP A 387 -16.51 -31.75 -3.33
N LEU A 388 -15.39 -31.28 -3.91
CA LEU A 388 -14.04 -31.74 -3.56
C LEU A 388 -13.34 -30.78 -2.59
N PRO A 389 -12.75 -31.29 -1.48
CA PRO A 389 -12.17 -30.49 -0.41
C PRO A 389 -10.79 -29.85 -0.74
N GLY A 390 -10.58 -29.45 -1.99
CA GLY A 390 -9.27 -29.04 -2.51
C GLY A 390 -9.17 -27.62 -3.07
N GLN A 391 -10.27 -27.01 -3.55
CA GLN A 391 -10.20 -25.64 -4.09
C GLN A 391 -10.09 -24.59 -2.97
N ASP A 392 -10.57 -24.90 -1.77
CA ASP A 392 -10.48 -24.03 -0.59
C ASP A 392 -9.09 -24.02 0.07
N ARG A 393 -8.16 -24.90 -0.35
CA ARG A 393 -6.83 -24.99 0.28
C ARG A 393 -5.82 -23.97 -0.25
N PHE A 394 -6.06 -23.36 -1.41
CA PHE A 394 -5.15 -22.34 -1.96
C PHE A 394 -5.27 -20.98 -1.26
N LEU A 395 -6.27 -20.82 -0.40
CA LEU A 395 -6.42 -19.72 0.53
C LEU A 395 -6.93 -20.28 1.87
N ASP A 396 -6.12 -21.11 2.53
CA ASP A 396 -6.26 -21.40 3.96
C ASP A 396 -5.94 -20.13 4.76
N SER A 397 -6.81 -19.12 4.65
CA SER A 397 -6.92 -18.00 5.59
C SER A 397 -7.33 -18.51 6.99
N SER A 398 -7.84 -19.75 7.07
CA SER A 398 -8.19 -20.44 8.31
C SER A 398 -7.01 -20.92 9.17
N ARG A 399 -5.74 -20.75 8.75
CA ARG A 399 -4.57 -20.97 9.63
C ARG A 399 -4.39 -19.93 10.73
N PHE A 400 -5.13 -18.83 10.68
CA PHE A 400 -5.23 -17.87 11.78
C PHE A 400 -6.70 -17.66 12.16
N PRO A 401 -7.28 -18.52 13.03
CA PRO A 401 -8.59 -18.22 13.62
C PRO A 401 -8.44 -16.94 14.45
N GLY A 402 -8.95 -15.82 13.91
CA GLY A 402 -8.96 -14.53 14.60
C GLY A 402 -8.62 -13.29 13.77
N LEU A 403 -8.14 -13.41 12.52
CA LEU A 403 -7.73 -12.23 11.72
C LEU A 403 -8.44 -12.06 10.36
N GLY A 404 -9.27 -13.03 9.96
CA GLY A 404 -10.27 -12.89 8.89
C GLY A 404 -11.50 -13.68 9.33
N GLY A 405 -12.69 -13.08 9.24
CA GLY A 405 -13.93 -13.81 9.50
C GLY A 405 -13.94 -15.06 8.61
N GLY A 406 -14.09 -16.24 9.22
CA GLY A 406 -14.06 -17.54 8.55
C GLY A 406 -15.27 -17.79 7.63
N GLY A 407 -15.43 -16.94 6.61
CA GLY A 407 -16.41 -17.09 5.55
C GLY A 407 -15.72 -17.42 4.22
N GLU A 408 -16.37 -18.27 3.42
CA GLU A 408 -15.96 -18.56 2.04
C GLU A 408 -15.96 -17.31 1.14
N PRO A 409 -15.20 -17.33 0.02
CA PRO A 409 -15.02 -16.18 -0.86
C PRO A 409 -16.33 -15.53 -1.32
N ALA A 410 -16.44 -14.19 -1.22
CA ALA A 410 -17.65 -13.47 -1.64
C ALA A 410 -17.98 -13.61 -3.13
N ALA A 411 -16.97 -13.89 -3.97
CA ALA A 411 -17.11 -14.03 -5.40
C ALA A 411 -17.59 -15.42 -5.87
N ARG A 412 -17.80 -16.39 -4.96
CA ARG A 412 -18.30 -17.73 -5.30
C ARG A 412 -19.73 -17.67 -5.85
N ALA A 413 -19.97 -18.36 -6.96
CA ALA A 413 -21.32 -18.49 -7.52
C ALA A 413 -22.22 -19.30 -6.57
N ARG A 414 -23.40 -18.76 -6.29
CA ARG A 414 -24.39 -19.37 -5.39
C ARG A 414 -25.07 -20.56 -6.05
N SER A 415 -25.34 -21.63 -5.28
CA SER A 415 -26.16 -22.74 -5.77
C SER A 415 -27.65 -22.41 -5.78
N GLY A 416 -28.43 -23.09 -6.62
CA GLY A 416 -29.89 -22.92 -6.67
C GLY A 416 -30.56 -23.20 -5.32
N LEU A 417 -30.04 -24.18 -4.57
CA LEU A 417 -30.54 -24.53 -3.24
C LEU A 417 -30.29 -23.42 -2.21
N GLU A 418 -29.11 -22.79 -2.23
CA GLU A 418 -28.78 -21.64 -1.38
C GLU A 418 -29.70 -20.44 -1.67
N LEU A 419 -29.99 -20.19 -2.96
CA LEU A 419 -30.91 -19.13 -3.36
C LEU A 419 -32.32 -19.39 -2.83
N VAL A 420 -32.84 -20.61 -3.00
CA VAL A 420 -34.17 -21.01 -2.51
C VAL A 420 -34.24 -20.89 -0.99
N TYR A 421 -33.22 -21.36 -0.27
CA TYR A 421 -33.20 -21.29 1.19
C TYR A 421 -33.17 -19.85 1.71
N GLU A 422 -32.34 -18.97 1.13
CA GLU A 422 -32.34 -17.55 1.51
C GLU A 422 -33.71 -16.91 1.21
N ALA A 423 -34.27 -17.15 0.02
CA ALA A 423 -35.57 -16.61 -0.37
C ALA A 423 -36.71 -17.09 0.54
N PHE A 424 -36.65 -18.35 0.97
CA PHE A 424 -37.58 -18.95 1.92
C PHE A 424 -37.52 -18.28 3.29
N LEU A 425 -36.32 -18.01 3.81
CA LEU A 425 -36.16 -17.30 5.08
C LEU A 425 -36.66 -15.85 4.98
N LEU A 426 -36.36 -15.17 3.88
CA LEU A 426 -36.77 -13.78 3.66
C LEU A 426 -38.29 -13.63 3.55
N ALA A 427 -38.97 -14.56 2.87
CA ALA A 427 -40.43 -14.56 2.78
C ALA A 427 -41.12 -14.70 4.16
N GLN A 428 -40.46 -15.34 5.13
CA GLN A 428 -40.96 -15.41 6.50
C GLN A 428 -40.84 -14.06 7.21
N VAL A 429 -39.69 -13.38 7.09
CA VAL A 429 -39.40 -12.17 7.88
C VAL A 429 -39.92 -10.88 7.26
N MET A 430 -40.00 -10.80 5.92
CA MET A 430 -40.43 -9.60 5.20
C MET A 430 -41.96 -9.49 5.10
N PRO A 431 -42.51 -8.27 4.94
CA PRO A 431 -43.96 -8.05 4.84
C PRO A 431 -44.49 -8.49 3.46
N VAL A 432 -44.71 -9.80 3.28
CA VAL A 432 -45.28 -10.38 2.05
C VAL A 432 -46.37 -11.41 2.39
N ASP A 433 -47.44 -11.50 1.60
CA ASP A 433 -48.41 -12.59 1.74
C ASP A 433 -47.88 -13.84 1.03
N THR A 434 -47.67 -14.93 1.76
CA THR A 434 -47.08 -16.17 1.19
C THR A 434 -47.99 -16.84 0.15
N ALA A 435 -49.28 -16.48 0.08
CA ALA A 435 -50.21 -16.97 -0.93
C ALA A 435 -49.84 -16.51 -2.35
N VAL A 436 -49.16 -15.36 -2.50
CA VAL A 436 -48.82 -14.80 -3.84
C VAL A 436 -47.86 -15.69 -4.62
N PHE A 437 -47.04 -16.49 -3.92
CA PHE A 437 -46.10 -17.44 -4.51
C PHE A 437 -46.78 -18.69 -5.10
N ALA A 438 -48.11 -18.80 -5.01
CA ALA A 438 -48.86 -19.78 -5.79
C ALA A 438 -48.73 -19.51 -7.31
N ASP A 439 -48.52 -18.25 -7.68
CA ASP A 439 -48.15 -17.86 -9.03
C ASP A 439 -46.63 -18.04 -9.22
N ALA A 440 -46.24 -18.85 -10.21
CA ALA A 440 -44.84 -19.15 -10.48
C ALA A 440 -44.05 -17.92 -10.94
N GLY A 441 -44.69 -16.94 -11.58
CA GLY A 441 -44.08 -15.67 -11.98
C GLY A 441 -43.71 -14.82 -10.77
N HIS A 442 -44.59 -14.73 -9.76
CA HIS A 442 -44.27 -14.03 -8.51
C HIS A 442 -43.17 -14.73 -7.71
N ALA A 443 -43.18 -16.07 -7.65
CA ALA A 443 -42.11 -16.84 -7.02
C ALA A 443 -40.76 -16.63 -7.72
N ALA A 444 -40.75 -16.64 -9.06
CA ALA A 444 -39.56 -16.35 -9.85
C ALA A 444 -39.07 -14.90 -9.68
N ALA A 445 -39.98 -13.91 -9.63
CA ALA A 445 -39.64 -12.51 -9.37
C ALA A 445 -39.00 -12.32 -7.99
N TRP A 446 -39.52 -13.01 -6.97
CA TRP A 446 -38.93 -13.00 -5.63
C TRP A 446 -37.53 -13.62 -5.61
N LEU A 447 -37.34 -14.78 -6.24
CA LEU A 447 -36.03 -15.43 -6.36
C LEU A 447 -35.04 -14.56 -7.14
N ALA A 448 -35.49 -13.87 -8.20
CA ALA A 448 -34.66 -12.93 -8.95
C ALA A 448 -34.24 -11.72 -8.10
N ALA A 449 -35.17 -11.15 -7.31
CA ALA A 449 -34.85 -10.06 -6.39
C ALA A 449 -33.84 -10.51 -5.31
N VAL A 450 -34.04 -11.70 -4.73
CA VAL A 450 -33.10 -12.31 -3.78
C VAL A 450 -31.74 -12.61 -4.43
N GLY A 451 -31.72 -13.05 -5.69
CA GLY A 451 -30.48 -13.28 -6.44
C GLY A 451 -29.72 -11.99 -6.78
N SER A 452 -30.45 -10.90 -7.08
CA SER A 452 -29.86 -9.61 -7.46
C SER A 452 -29.23 -8.82 -6.30
N CYS A 453 -29.57 -9.17 -5.06
CA CYS A 453 -29.07 -8.52 -3.85
C CYS A 453 -28.30 -9.55 -2.99
N ASP A 454 -27.43 -10.31 -3.65
CA ASP A 454 -26.57 -11.30 -3.03
C ASP A 454 -25.54 -10.68 -2.06
N ALA A 455 -24.67 -11.51 -1.48
CA ALA A 455 -23.67 -11.03 -0.52
C ALA A 455 -22.71 -10.00 -1.14
N LEU A 456 -22.42 -10.11 -2.43
CA LEU A 456 -21.51 -9.20 -3.11
C LEU A 456 -22.14 -7.82 -3.29
N GLU A 457 -23.38 -7.77 -3.79
CA GLU A 457 -24.10 -6.51 -3.95
C GLU A 457 -24.39 -5.83 -2.60
N ARG A 458 -24.70 -6.60 -1.56
CA ARG A 458 -24.89 -6.03 -0.21
C ARG A 458 -23.61 -5.40 0.33
N ARG A 459 -22.47 -6.09 0.22
CA ARG A 459 -21.16 -5.54 0.64
C ARG A 459 -20.80 -4.30 -0.17
N ARG A 460 -21.07 -4.29 -1.48
CA ARG A 460 -20.91 -3.10 -2.34
C ARG A 460 -21.75 -1.92 -1.84
N LEU A 461 -23.05 -2.12 -1.58
CA LEU A 461 -23.93 -1.06 -1.08
C LEU A 461 -23.53 -0.57 0.32
N LEU A 462 -23.16 -1.48 1.22
CA LEU A 462 -22.65 -1.14 2.56
C LEU A 462 -21.35 -0.34 2.47
N HIS A 463 -20.45 -0.70 1.56
CA HIS A 463 -19.22 0.03 1.30
C HIS A 463 -19.51 1.46 0.83
N LEU A 464 -20.44 1.64 -0.14
CA LEU A 464 -20.85 2.97 -0.60
C LEU A 464 -21.47 3.80 0.53
N ALA A 465 -22.26 3.19 1.42
CA ALA A 465 -22.85 3.88 2.56
C ALA A 465 -21.78 4.33 3.57
N TYR A 466 -20.80 3.46 3.82
CA TYR A 466 -19.65 3.73 4.68
C TYR A 466 -18.80 4.90 4.18
N GLU A 467 -18.43 4.88 2.90
CA GLU A 467 -17.68 5.98 2.29
C GLU A 467 -18.49 7.27 2.22
N ARG A 468 -19.80 7.17 1.99
CA ARG A 468 -20.69 8.33 2.03
C ARG A 468 -20.65 8.97 3.42
N ARG A 469 -20.78 8.21 4.50
CA ARG A 469 -20.73 8.73 5.87
C ARG A 469 -19.40 9.39 6.18
N HIS A 470 -18.29 8.76 5.77
CA HIS A 470 -16.95 9.32 5.88
C HIS A 470 -16.82 10.66 5.15
N ARG A 471 -17.23 10.71 3.88
CA ARG A 471 -17.19 11.92 3.05
C ARG A 471 -17.98 13.07 3.67
N ILE A 472 -19.22 12.84 4.09
CA ILE A 472 -20.03 13.89 4.75
C ILE A 472 -19.30 14.39 6.00
N GLY A 473 -18.78 13.48 6.84
CA GLY A 473 -18.09 13.85 8.08
C GLY A 473 -16.91 14.80 7.85
N VAL A 474 -16.12 14.58 6.80
CA VAL A 474 -14.99 15.44 6.44
C VAL A 474 -15.45 16.76 5.79
N LEU A 475 -16.34 16.68 4.80
CA LEU A 475 -16.79 17.89 4.07
C LEU A 475 -17.58 18.84 4.96
N ASP A 476 -18.46 18.32 5.80
CA ASP A 476 -19.23 19.14 6.72
C ASP A 476 -18.33 19.81 7.77
N ALA A 477 -17.29 19.10 8.25
CA ALA A 477 -16.30 19.66 9.16
C ALA A 477 -15.50 20.80 8.50
N LEU A 478 -15.08 20.64 7.24
CA LEU A 478 -14.39 21.67 6.48
C LEU A 478 -15.28 22.90 6.24
N ALA A 479 -16.55 22.69 5.86
CA ALA A 479 -17.53 23.76 5.66
C ALA A 479 -17.78 24.55 6.95
N ALA A 480 -18.06 23.84 8.05
CA ALA A 480 -18.27 24.47 9.35
C ALA A 480 -17.02 25.22 9.84
N HIS A 481 -15.84 24.65 9.59
CA HIS A 481 -14.56 25.25 9.99
C HIS A 481 -14.30 26.55 9.26
N HIS A 482 -14.58 26.60 7.95
CA HIS A 482 -14.44 27.83 7.18
C HIS A 482 -15.22 29.00 7.79
N ARG A 483 -16.45 28.77 8.26
CA ARG A 483 -17.28 29.81 8.91
C ARG A 483 -16.67 30.35 10.20
N VAL A 484 -16.03 29.47 10.98
CA VAL A 484 -15.39 29.84 12.25
C VAL A 484 -14.05 30.54 11.99
N ALA A 485 -13.23 29.99 11.09
CA ALA A 485 -11.90 30.48 10.76
C ALA A 485 -11.95 31.82 10.01
N ALA A 486 -12.90 32.03 9.10
CA ALA A 486 -13.05 33.29 8.35
C ALA A 486 -13.28 34.52 9.25
N ARG A 487 -13.74 34.33 10.48
CA ARG A 487 -13.97 35.39 11.47
C ARG A 487 -12.76 35.65 12.38
N ARG A 488 -11.65 34.95 12.17
CA ARG A 488 -10.49 34.94 13.06
C ARG A 488 -9.24 35.34 12.28
N SER A 489 -8.40 36.17 12.90
CA SER A 489 -7.07 36.50 12.40
C SER A 489 -6.03 35.74 13.21
N SER A 490 -5.10 35.09 12.54
CA SER A 490 -3.88 34.59 13.20
C SER A 490 -2.91 35.74 13.49
N PRO A 491 -2.06 35.62 14.53
CA PRO A 491 -0.96 36.55 14.74
C PRO A 491 -0.02 36.58 13.52
N PRO A 492 0.74 37.68 13.32
CA PRO A 492 1.74 37.74 12.27
C PRO A 492 2.78 36.62 12.48
N PRO A 493 3.20 35.93 11.41
CA PRO A 493 4.11 34.80 11.55
C PRO A 493 5.51 35.28 11.96
N ARG A 494 6.09 34.62 12.96
CA ARG A 494 7.48 34.84 13.40
C ARG A 494 8.46 33.93 12.68
N PHE A 495 7.99 32.77 12.25
CA PHE A 495 8.71 31.86 11.36
C PHE A 495 7.72 31.05 10.54
N GLN A 496 8.20 30.50 9.44
CA GLN A 496 7.44 29.61 8.57
C GLN A 496 8.11 28.24 8.49
N ALA A 497 7.32 27.20 8.24
CA ALA A 497 7.85 25.85 8.07
C ALA A 497 7.09 25.10 6.95
N VAL A 498 7.82 24.57 5.98
CA VAL A 498 7.29 23.71 4.92
C VAL A 498 7.56 22.25 5.29
N PHE A 499 6.51 21.50 5.57
CA PHE A 499 6.57 20.09 5.91
C PHE A 499 6.27 19.22 4.69
N CYS A 500 6.61 17.93 4.80
CA CYS A 500 6.03 16.94 3.90
C CYS A 500 4.49 16.95 3.98
N ILE A 501 3.82 16.59 2.89
CA ILE A 501 2.35 16.46 2.82
C ILE A 501 1.80 15.27 3.60
N ASP A 502 2.67 14.40 4.12
CA ASP A 502 2.35 13.20 4.90
C ASP A 502 1.34 13.49 6.03
N GLU A 503 0.32 12.65 6.19
CA GLU A 503 -0.72 12.83 7.20
C GLU A 503 -0.21 12.66 8.64
N ARG A 504 0.97 12.05 8.83
CA ARG A 504 1.63 12.01 10.14
C ARG A 504 2.14 13.39 10.56
N GLU A 505 2.45 14.27 9.59
CA GLU A 505 2.83 15.67 9.81
C GLU A 505 1.61 16.55 10.11
N GLU A 506 0.38 16.09 9.85
CA GLU A 506 -0.86 16.81 10.11
C GLU A 506 -0.98 17.20 11.60
N SER A 507 -0.81 16.22 12.51
CA SER A 507 -0.84 16.50 13.95
C SER A 507 0.32 17.36 14.39
N LEU A 508 1.53 17.16 13.84
CA LEU A 508 2.71 17.95 14.23
C LEU A 508 2.49 19.43 13.89
N ARG A 509 2.04 19.72 12.66
CA ARG A 509 1.74 21.08 12.20
C ARG A 509 0.65 21.73 13.03
N ARG A 510 -0.41 20.98 13.34
CA ARG A 510 -1.51 21.47 14.17
C ARG A 510 -1.05 21.77 15.61
N HIS A 511 -0.32 20.86 16.25
CA HIS A 511 0.26 21.08 17.58
C HIS A 511 1.26 22.23 17.61
N LEU A 512 2.04 22.42 16.54
CA LEU A 512 2.94 23.55 16.42
C LEU A 512 2.18 24.88 16.42
N GLU A 513 1.12 24.97 15.63
CA GLU A 513 0.29 26.18 15.57
C GLU A 513 -0.53 26.41 16.85
N GLU A 514 -0.94 25.34 17.56
CA GLU A 514 -1.59 25.43 18.87
C GLU A 514 -0.65 25.84 20.00
N HIS A 515 0.60 25.38 19.96
CA HIS A 515 1.60 25.71 20.97
C HIS A 515 2.19 27.10 20.70
N PHE A 516 2.39 27.43 19.43
CA PHE A 516 2.95 28.69 18.96
C PHE A 516 2.11 29.26 17.81
N PRO A 517 1.09 30.07 18.11
CA PRO A 517 0.19 30.63 17.09
C PRO A 517 0.87 31.57 16.08
N GLY A 518 2.07 32.06 16.39
CA GLY A 518 2.93 32.80 15.46
C GLY A 518 3.70 31.91 14.47
N ALA A 519 3.48 30.59 14.43
CA ALA A 519 3.99 29.72 13.38
C ALA A 519 3.01 29.64 12.21
N GLU A 520 3.53 29.66 11.00
CA GLU A 520 2.76 29.38 9.78
C GLU A 520 3.34 28.15 9.08
N THR A 521 2.47 27.18 8.75
CA THR A 521 2.90 25.89 8.18
C THR A 521 2.39 25.66 6.77
N PHE A 522 3.25 25.12 5.93
CA PHE A 522 2.94 24.72 4.57
C PHE A 522 3.19 23.22 4.39
N GLY A 523 2.56 22.61 3.40
CA GLY A 523 2.81 21.22 3.02
C GLY A 523 3.21 21.11 1.55
N TYR A 524 4.29 20.38 1.29
CA TYR A 524 4.77 20.08 -0.06
C TYR A 524 5.30 18.64 -0.13
N ALA A 525 5.30 18.01 -1.32
CA ALA A 525 5.81 16.65 -1.46
C ALA A 525 7.26 16.55 -0.91
N GLY A 526 7.55 15.54 -0.07
CA GLY A 526 8.76 15.49 0.77
C GLY A 526 10.13 15.44 0.05
N PHE A 527 10.15 15.37 -1.28
CA PHE A 527 11.37 15.56 -2.08
C PHE A 527 11.62 17.04 -2.45
N PHE A 528 10.66 17.94 -2.21
CA PHE A 528 10.74 19.40 -2.40
C PHE A 528 11.19 19.84 -3.80
N GLY A 529 10.85 19.07 -4.84
CA GLY A 529 11.33 19.32 -6.21
C GLY A 529 12.78 18.87 -6.47
N VAL A 530 13.53 18.46 -5.44
CA VAL A 530 14.93 18.04 -5.53
C VAL A 530 15.03 16.56 -5.92
N ALA A 531 14.89 16.25 -7.20
CA ALA A 531 15.01 14.87 -7.70
C ALA A 531 16.47 14.43 -7.88
N MET A 532 17.04 13.75 -6.88
CA MET A 532 18.45 13.35 -6.84
C MET A 532 18.66 11.87 -6.58
N VAL A 533 19.82 11.37 -7.00
CA VAL A 533 20.48 10.18 -6.47
C VAL A 533 21.39 10.64 -5.34
N TYR A 534 21.12 10.21 -4.11
CA TYR A 534 21.82 10.65 -2.91
C TYR A 534 22.79 9.59 -2.39
N ARG A 535 23.96 10.03 -1.90
CA ARG A 535 24.90 9.19 -1.16
C ARG A 535 25.40 9.91 0.10
N GLY A 536 24.99 9.44 1.27
CA GLY A 536 25.51 9.86 2.57
C GLY A 536 26.92 9.33 2.87
N LEU A 537 27.51 9.80 3.97
CA LEU A 537 28.87 9.40 4.38
C LEU A 537 29.02 7.91 4.69
N GLU A 538 27.97 7.31 5.24
CA GLU A 538 27.95 5.91 5.67
C GLU A 538 27.26 4.99 4.64
N ASP A 539 26.70 5.59 3.59
CA ASP A 539 26.00 4.87 2.55
C ASP A 539 26.99 4.06 1.71
N VAL A 540 26.79 2.73 1.72
CA VAL A 540 27.53 1.81 0.87
C VAL A 540 27.26 2.12 -0.61
N ARG A 541 26.04 2.55 -0.94
CA ARG A 541 25.57 2.85 -2.29
C ARG A 541 24.70 4.09 -2.32
N ALA A 542 24.69 4.76 -3.46
CA ALA A 542 23.78 5.86 -3.71
C ALA A 542 22.36 5.32 -4.01
N ARG A 543 21.33 6.10 -3.67
CA ARG A 543 19.92 5.74 -3.88
C ARG A 543 19.12 6.91 -4.43
N PRO A 544 18.11 6.68 -5.28
CA PRO A 544 17.18 7.73 -5.69
C PRO A 544 16.37 8.23 -4.48
N LEU A 545 16.20 9.54 -4.37
CA LEU A 545 15.33 10.20 -3.39
C LEU A 545 14.31 11.09 -4.12
N CYS A 546 13.38 10.45 -4.80
CA CYS A 546 12.31 11.08 -5.58
C CYS A 546 11.17 10.08 -5.84
N PRO A 547 9.99 10.54 -6.30
CA PRO A 547 8.91 9.62 -6.66
C PRO A 547 9.33 8.68 -7.78
N VAL A 548 8.76 7.48 -7.81
CA VAL A 548 9.11 6.39 -8.75
C VAL A 548 8.88 6.76 -10.23
N GLY A 549 7.93 7.66 -10.47
CA GLY A 549 7.64 8.22 -11.81
C GLY A 549 8.60 9.33 -12.25
N VAL A 550 9.56 9.70 -11.41
CA VAL A 550 10.60 10.71 -11.68
C VAL A 550 11.94 9.99 -11.81
N THR A 551 12.61 10.18 -12.94
CA THR A 551 13.98 9.68 -13.14
C THR A 551 14.98 10.74 -12.67
N PRO A 552 15.73 10.52 -11.59
CA PRO A 552 16.71 11.48 -11.13
C PRO A 552 17.92 11.51 -12.07
N ARG A 553 18.44 12.72 -12.34
CA ARG A 553 19.61 12.93 -13.22
C ARG A 553 20.87 13.36 -12.49
N HIS A 554 20.74 13.73 -11.22
CA HIS A 554 21.79 14.38 -10.45
C HIS A 554 22.25 13.50 -9.30
N LEU A 555 23.56 13.29 -9.17
CA LEU A 555 24.19 12.66 -8.02
C LEU A 555 24.58 13.73 -6.99
N VAL A 556 24.03 13.63 -5.79
CA VAL A 556 24.38 14.48 -4.64
C VAL A 556 25.10 13.63 -3.61
N VAL A 557 26.29 14.06 -3.22
CA VAL A 557 27.16 13.34 -2.28
C VAL A 557 27.38 14.19 -1.04
N GLU A 558 27.21 13.59 0.13
CA GLU A 558 27.59 14.19 1.40
C GLU A 558 29.10 14.06 1.64
N LYS A 559 29.74 15.15 2.06
CA LYS A 559 31.18 15.25 2.29
C LYS A 559 31.50 15.87 3.64
N VAL A 560 32.65 15.55 4.19
CA VAL A 560 33.19 16.24 5.38
C VAL A 560 33.70 17.62 4.97
N VAL A 561 33.39 18.65 5.76
CA VAL A 561 33.89 20.03 5.57
C VAL A 561 35.42 20.01 5.50
N GLY A 562 35.98 20.63 4.44
CA GLY A 562 37.43 20.73 4.22
C GLY A 562 38.07 19.61 3.39
N GLU A 563 37.34 18.57 2.96
CA GLU A 563 37.84 17.61 1.96
C GLU A 563 37.67 18.14 0.52
N PRO A 564 38.70 18.08 -0.34
CA PRO A 564 38.55 18.46 -1.75
C PRO A 564 37.56 17.53 -2.46
N VAL A 565 36.85 18.07 -3.46
CA VAL A 565 35.93 17.34 -4.33
C VAL A 565 36.71 16.24 -5.07
N ARG A 566 36.78 15.05 -4.48
CA ARG A 566 37.25 13.85 -5.19
C ARG A 566 36.04 13.11 -5.72
N THR A 567 35.90 13.09 -7.04
CA THR A 567 34.93 12.27 -7.74
C THR A 567 35.24 10.81 -7.40
N PRO A 568 34.35 10.04 -6.75
CA PRO A 568 34.59 8.63 -6.54
C PRO A 568 34.71 7.97 -7.92
N PRO A 569 35.71 7.08 -8.14
CA PRO A 569 35.88 6.42 -9.43
C PRO A 569 34.57 5.73 -9.80
N GLY A 570 34.16 5.89 -11.06
CA GLY A 570 33.03 5.15 -11.59
C GLY A 570 33.29 3.65 -11.50
N PRO A 571 32.24 2.81 -11.49
CA PRO A 571 32.45 1.40 -11.80
C PRO A 571 33.20 1.28 -13.13
N ALA A 572 34.14 0.35 -13.23
CA ALA A 572 34.89 0.12 -14.46
C ALA A 572 33.90 -0.05 -15.64
N PRO A 573 34.18 0.54 -16.81
CA PRO A 573 33.32 0.37 -17.97
C PRO A 573 33.13 -1.12 -18.21
N ARG A 574 31.86 -1.55 -18.27
CA ARG A 574 31.50 -2.91 -18.67
C ARG A 574 32.00 -3.10 -20.09
N HIS A 575 32.62 -4.25 -20.38
CA HIS A 575 32.85 -4.67 -21.76
C HIS A 575 31.51 -4.58 -22.51
N PRO A 576 31.43 -3.83 -23.63
CA PRO A 576 30.26 -3.90 -24.48
C PRO A 576 30.18 -5.33 -25.02
N VAL A 577 29.03 -5.97 -24.80
CA VAL A 577 28.63 -7.11 -25.62
C VAL A 577 28.46 -6.53 -27.02
N ALA A 578 29.38 -6.87 -27.91
CA ALA A 578 29.32 -6.49 -29.30
C ALA A 578 28.07 -7.14 -29.92
N GLU A 579 27.05 -6.34 -30.22
CA GLU A 579 26.11 -6.63 -31.29
C GLU A 579 26.77 -6.23 -32.60
N GLU A 580 27.14 -7.21 -33.41
CA GLU A 580 27.50 -7.03 -34.81
C GLU A 580 26.31 -6.45 -35.58
N LEU A 581 26.37 -5.15 -35.90
CA LEU A 581 25.68 -4.59 -37.06
C LEU A 581 26.76 -4.22 -38.07
N ALA A 582 26.72 -4.93 -39.19
CA ALA A 582 27.64 -4.79 -40.30
C ALA A 582 27.39 -3.46 -41.05
N GLU A 583 28.41 -2.61 -41.10
CA GLU A 583 28.61 -1.66 -42.19
C GLU A 583 30.09 -1.75 -42.62
N GLU A 584 30.28 -2.09 -43.90
CA GLU A 584 31.56 -2.30 -44.60
C GLU A 584 32.10 -0.97 -45.20
N PRO A 585 33.32 -0.89 -45.77
CA PRO A 585 34.49 -0.28 -45.14
C PRO A 585 35.02 0.98 -45.84
N VAL A 586 35.97 1.68 -45.18
CA VAL A 586 36.92 2.60 -45.85
C VAL A 586 38.35 2.14 -45.53
N GLU A 587 39.09 1.74 -46.57
CA GLU A 587 40.52 1.36 -46.61
C GLU A 587 41.42 2.43 -45.95
N ALA A 588 42.40 2.15 -45.07
CA ALA A 588 43.61 1.30 -45.05
C ALA A 588 44.91 2.06 -45.40
N VAL A 589 46.02 1.59 -44.81
CA VAL A 589 47.46 1.92 -44.99
C VAL A 589 48.05 2.85 -43.90
N GLU A 590 49.12 2.55 -43.15
CA GLU A 590 50.02 1.38 -42.96
C GLU A 590 50.80 1.58 -41.62
N PRO A 591 51.48 0.54 -41.08
CA PRO A 591 52.08 0.54 -39.74
C PRO A 591 53.59 0.92 -39.73
N VAL A 592 54.08 1.48 -38.62
CA VAL A 592 55.52 1.51 -38.32
C VAL A 592 55.80 1.08 -36.86
N GLU A 593 56.83 0.25 -36.77
CA GLU A 593 57.36 -0.60 -35.71
C GLU A 593 57.78 0.04 -34.37
N PRO A 594 57.99 -0.79 -33.32
CA PRO A 594 58.25 -0.35 -31.96
C PRO A 594 59.74 -0.05 -31.72
N VAL A 595 60.03 0.96 -30.90
CA VAL A 595 61.37 1.15 -30.32
C VAL A 595 61.25 1.39 -28.81
N GLU A 596 62.03 0.58 -28.11
CA GLU A 596 62.20 0.47 -26.67
C GLU A 596 63.18 1.57 -26.15
N PRO A 597 63.53 1.59 -24.85
CA PRO A 597 63.47 2.76 -23.97
C PRO A 597 64.79 3.55 -23.90
N VAL A 598 64.82 4.66 -23.14
CA VAL A 598 65.86 5.01 -22.13
C VAL A 598 65.95 6.53 -21.83
N GLU A 599 65.98 6.80 -20.51
CA GLU A 599 66.62 7.86 -19.71
C GLU A 599 66.37 9.39 -19.83
N ARG A 600 65.91 9.89 -18.67
CA ARG A 600 66.45 10.94 -17.79
C ARG A 600 66.87 12.31 -18.33
N ALA A 601 66.16 13.27 -17.72
CA ALA A 601 66.62 14.48 -17.02
C ALA A 601 66.73 15.76 -17.84
N GLU A 602 65.99 16.78 -17.40
CA GLU A 602 66.61 17.98 -16.84
C GLU A 602 65.67 18.66 -15.84
N LEU A 603 66.25 18.99 -14.68
CA LEU A 603 65.66 19.76 -13.60
C LEU A 603 65.67 21.25 -13.98
N MET A 604 64.55 21.95 -13.79
CA MET A 604 64.53 23.40 -13.58
C MET A 604 64.07 23.68 -12.15
N GLU A 605 64.78 24.62 -11.53
CA GLU A 605 64.76 24.98 -10.11
C GLU A 605 63.40 25.50 -9.58
N PRO A 606 63.17 25.40 -8.26
CA PRO A 606 61.87 25.69 -7.65
C PRO A 606 61.64 27.20 -7.49
N VAL A 607 60.47 27.66 -7.93
CA VAL A 607 59.88 28.93 -7.47
C VAL A 607 59.38 28.71 -6.04
N GLU A 608 59.84 29.54 -5.10
CA GLU A 608 59.41 29.52 -3.70
C GLU A 608 57.87 29.56 -3.59
N PRO A 609 57.22 28.56 -2.97
CA PRO A 609 55.82 28.64 -2.65
C PRO A 609 55.65 29.59 -1.46
N VAL A 610 54.84 30.64 -1.68
CA VAL A 610 54.17 31.37 -0.59
C VAL A 610 53.46 30.34 0.30
N GLU A 611 53.85 30.27 1.57
CA GLU A 611 53.28 29.32 2.53
C GLU A 611 51.75 29.47 2.58
N PRO A 612 50.98 28.42 2.22
CA PRO A 612 49.57 28.38 2.55
C PRO A 612 49.47 28.15 4.05
N VAL A 613 48.85 29.08 4.77
CA VAL A 613 48.40 28.87 6.13
C VAL A 613 47.45 27.66 6.13
N GLU A 614 47.92 26.49 6.57
CA GLU A 614 47.06 25.31 6.71
C GLU A 614 45.94 25.64 7.72
N PRO A 615 44.66 25.54 7.34
CA PRO A 615 43.60 25.60 8.34
C PRO A 615 43.70 24.36 9.23
N VAL A 616 43.70 24.60 10.53
CA VAL A 616 43.93 23.65 11.64
C VAL A 616 43.01 22.40 11.59
N ASP A 617 41.96 22.40 10.78
CA ASP A 617 40.98 21.31 10.64
C ASP A 617 41.33 20.21 9.61
N ALA A 618 42.18 20.48 8.61
CA ALA A 618 42.48 19.50 7.54
C ALA A 618 43.29 18.29 8.03
N ALA A 619 44.14 18.47 9.06
CA ALA A 619 44.89 17.38 9.68
C ALA A 619 43.99 16.47 10.55
N ARG A 620 42.97 17.05 11.19
CA ARG A 620 41.99 16.32 12.01
C ARG A 620 41.07 15.45 11.15
N SER A 621 40.62 15.95 10.00
CA SER A 621 39.80 15.20 9.04
C SER A 621 40.56 14.02 8.42
N ARG A 622 41.83 14.21 8.05
CA ARG A 622 42.71 13.12 7.54
C ARG A 622 42.90 11.98 8.55
N ARG A 623 43.07 12.31 9.85
CA ARG A 623 43.20 11.32 10.93
C ARG A 623 41.90 10.52 11.17
N HIS A 624 40.74 11.18 11.12
CA HIS A 624 39.44 10.50 11.25
C HIS A 624 39.13 9.60 10.06
N ALA A 625 39.39 10.04 8.82
CA ALA A 625 39.21 9.22 7.63
C ALA A 625 40.10 7.96 7.65
N ALA A 626 41.36 8.07 8.10
CA ALA A 626 42.26 6.93 8.27
C ALA A 626 41.83 5.99 9.43
N SER A 627 41.23 6.54 10.48
CA SER A 627 40.65 5.75 11.59
C SER A 627 39.42 4.96 11.14
N ARG A 628 38.48 5.60 10.43
CA ARG A 628 37.29 4.96 9.85
C ARG A 628 37.65 3.87 8.85
N ARG A 629 38.64 4.10 7.97
CA ARG A 629 39.14 3.05 7.04
C ARG A 629 39.73 1.86 7.77
N ARG A 630 40.53 2.08 8.83
CA ARG A 630 41.09 1.01 9.67
C ARG A 630 39.99 0.23 10.40
N TRP A 631 38.99 0.91 10.94
CA TRP A 631 37.83 0.28 11.57
C TRP A 631 36.97 -0.50 10.57
N ALA A 632 36.73 0.03 9.38
CA ALA A 632 36.01 -0.65 8.30
C ALA A 632 36.76 -1.87 7.77
N SER A 633 38.09 -1.84 7.74
CA SER A 633 38.91 -3.01 7.41
C SER A 633 38.88 -4.04 8.53
N TRP A 634 38.99 -3.62 9.79
CA TRP A 634 38.95 -4.52 10.96
C TRP A 634 37.57 -5.19 11.12
N SER A 635 36.49 -4.42 11.03
CA SER A 635 35.12 -4.95 11.05
C SER A 635 34.85 -5.91 9.90
N ARG A 636 35.35 -5.65 8.68
CA ARG A 636 35.32 -6.62 7.58
C ARG A 636 36.10 -7.88 7.90
N LEU A 637 37.28 -7.77 8.51
CA LEU A 637 38.11 -8.90 8.87
C LEU A 637 37.46 -9.76 9.97
N VAL A 638 36.82 -9.13 10.95
CA VAL A 638 36.01 -9.80 11.99
C VAL A 638 34.74 -10.42 11.39
N ALA A 639 34.04 -9.72 10.50
CA ALA A 639 32.83 -10.23 9.84
C ALA A 639 33.13 -11.41 8.90
N VAL A 640 34.26 -11.40 8.20
CA VAL A 640 34.71 -12.53 7.37
C VAL A 640 35.28 -13.65 8.24
N GLY A 641 36.03 -13.31 9.29
CA GLY A 641 36.60 -14.25 10.24
C GLY A 641 35.53 -15.01 11.05
N SER A 642 34.47 -14.32 11.47
CA SER A 642 33.35 -14.92 12.22
C SER A 642 32.56 -15.94 11.41
N ARG A 643 32.71 -15.93 10.07
CA ARG A 643 32.03 -16.83 9.12
C ARG A 643 32.79 -18.11 8.81
N THR A 644 33.95 -18.34 9.44
CA THR A 644 34.70 -19.60 9.29
C THR A 644 34.56 -20.46 10.54
N LEU A 645 34.52 -21.79 10.39
CA LEU A 645 34.28 -22.71 11.51
C LEU A 645 35.28 -22.48 12.66
N VAL A 646 36.56 -22.27 12.34
CA VAL A 646 37.64 -22.13 13.33
C VAL A 646 37.73 -20.71 13.91
N ARG A 647 37.84 -19.66 13.07
CA ARG A 647 37.95 -18.29 13.59
C ARG A 647 36.63 -17.78 14.16
N GLY A 648 35.49 -18.22 13.62
CA GLY A 648 34.17 -17.96 14.17
C GLY A 648 34.01 -18.55 15.56
N SER A 649 34.41 -19.80 15.77
CA SER A 649 34.42 -20.40 17.11
C SER A 649 35.31 -19.61 18.08
N ALA A 650 36.51 -19.19 17.66
CA ALA A 650 37.40 -18.39 18.50
C ALA A 650 36.83 -17.00 18.85
N ILE A 651 36.23 -16.30 17.87
CA ILE A 651 35.58 -15.00 18.08
C ILE A 651 34.38 -15.15 19.01
N THR A 652 33.53 -16.15 18.78
CA THR A 652 32.35 -16.43 19.62
C THR A 652 32.75 -16.80 21.05
N LEU A 653 33.79 -17.61 21.24
CA LEU A 653 34.28 -17.93 22.59
C LEU A 653 34.89 -16.70 23.28
N GLY A 654 35.64 -15.86 22.55
CA GLY A 654 36.31 -14.68 23.12
C GLY A 654 35.38 -13.49 23.38
N THR A 655 34.29 -13.34 22.63
CA THR A 655 33.38 -12.18 22.71
C THR A 655 31.94 -12.54 23.08
N GLY A 656 31.60 -13.83 23.12
CA GLY A 656 30.23 -14.32 23.28
C GLY A 656 29.54 -13.89 24.56
N LEU A 657 30.24 -13.89 25.71
CA LEU A 657 29.67 -13.41 26.97
C LEU A 657 29.36 -11.91 26.92
N ALA A 658 30.24 -11.11 26.33
CA ALA A 658 30.02 -9.68 26.16
C ALA A 658 28.83 -9.41 25.22
N HIS A 659 28.74 -10.14 24.10
CA HIS A 659 27.61 -10.07 23.18
C HIS A 659 26.31 -10.55 23.83
N LEU A 660 26.35 -11.58 24.67
CA LEU A 660 25.19 -12.05 25.44
C LEU A 660 24.69 -10.97 26.40
N LEU A 661 25.58 -10.28 27.12
CA LEU A 661 25.21 -9.18 28.01
C LEU A 661 24.62 -7.99 27.23
N VAL A 662 25.20 -7.66 26.07
CA VAL A 662 24.68 -6.61 25.18
C VAL A 662 23.29 -7.00 24.63
N LEU A 663 23.12 -8.26 24.22
CA LEU A 663 21.84 -8.77 23.73
C LEU A 663 20.78 -8.78 24.85
N ALA A 664 21.11 -9.29 26.04
CA ALA A 664 20.22 -9.28 27.19
C ALA A 664 19.81 -7.84 27.57
N GLY A 665 20.75 -6.90 27.56
CA GLY A 665 20.45 -5.48 27.75
C GLY A 665 19.51 -4.93 26.67
N ARG A 666 19.75 -5.25 25.39
CA ARG A 666 18.88 -4.83 24.27
C ARG A 666 17.47 -5.40 24.35
N CYS A 667 17.31 -6.64 24.81
CA CYS A 667 16.01 -7.29 24.93
C CYS A 667 15.23 -6.84 26.17
N LEU A 668 15.88 -6.74 27.34
CA LEU A 668 15.19 -6.44 28.61
C LEU A 668 15.09 -4.94 28.90
N PHE A 669 16.05 -4.15 28.43
CA PHE A 669 16.14 -2.71 28.70
C PHE A 669 16.51 -1.94 27.41
N PRO A 670 15.67 -2.03 26.35
CA PRO A 670 16.00 -1.50 25.02
C PRO A 670 16.38 -0.02 25.03
N LEU A 671 15.59 0.83 25.70
CA LEU A 671 15.85 2.27 25.81
C LEU A 671 17.16 2.59 26.52
N ALA A 672 17.42 1.96 27.68
CA ALA A 672 18.64 2.20 28.45
C ALA A 672 19.89 1.77 27.68
N SER A 673 19.81 0.61 27.03
CA SER A 673 20.88 0.07 26.19
C SER A 673 21.16 0.96 24.97
N HIS A 674 20.11 1.45 24.32
CA HIS A 674 20.23 2.39 23.20
C HIS A 674 20.92 3.69 23.65
N ARG A 675 20.44 4.32 24.72
CA ARG A 675 21.03 5.56 25.26
C ARG A 675 22.47 5.37 25.73
N TRP A 676 22.81 4.23 26.33
CA TRP A 676 24.18 3.90 26.71
C TRP A 676 25.09 3.77 25.48
N SER A 677 24.64 3.07 24.44
CA SER A 677 25.40 2.92 23.20
C SER A 677 25.65 4.26 22.48
N ARG A 678 24.65 5.15 22.45
CA ARG A 678 24.78 6.51 21.89
C ARG A 678 25.80 7.36 22.65
N ARG A 679 25.83 7.30 23.99
CA ARG A 679 26.82 8.01 24.81
C ARG A 679 28.26 7.57 24.51
N LEU A 680 28.47 6.27 24.27
CA LEU A 680 29.78 5.74 23.88
C LEU A 680 30.17 6.09 22.43
N GLY A 681 29.19 6.25 21.54
CA GLY A 681 29.38 6.66 20.14
C GLY A 681 29.66 8.15 19.94
N HIS A 682 29.04 9.04 20.74
CA HIS A 682 29.23 10.49 20.65
C HIS A 682 30.69 10.96 20.84
N GLY A 683 31.54 10.17 21.50
CA GLY A 683 32.97 10.46 21.59
C GLY A 683 33.76 10.26 20.29
N ARG A 684 33.18 9.62 19.26
CA ARG A 684 33.86 9.27 17.99
C ARG A 684 33.38 10.04 16.75
N ASP A 685 32.15 10.57 16.75
CA ASP A 685 31.56 11.23 15.58
C ASP A 685 31.23 12.73 15.76
N ALA A 686 31.36 13.29 16.97
CA ALA A 686 31.00 14.68 17.27
C ALA A 686 32.01 15.74 16.75
N GLY A 687 32.63 15.55 15.57
CA GLY A 687 33.79 16.35 15.19
C GLY A 687 33.95 16.76 13.73
N SER A 688 33.04 16.40 12.81
CA SER A 688 33.19 16.79 11.41
C SER A 688 31.86 17.28 10.87
N GLY A 689 31.72 18.61 10.74
CA GLY A 689 30.63 19.18 9.94
C GLY A 689 30.64 18.55 8.55
N THR A 690 29.46 18.27 8.00
CA THR A 690 29.32 17.75 6.64
C THR A 690 28.65 18.78 5.75
N ARG A 691 28.77 18.66 4.43
CA ARG A 691 28.05 19.46 3.44
C ARG A 691 27.65 18.60 2.24
N LEU A 692 26.57 19.01 1.59
CA LEU A 692 26.15 18.43 0.32
C LEU A 692 26.92 19.06 -0.83
N ALA A 693 27.48 18.23 -1.72
CA ALA A 693 28.01 18.69 -3.00
C ALA A 693 26.84 18.91 -3.97
N LEU A 694 26.25 20.11 -3.94
CA LEU A 694 25.05 20.45 -4.71
C LEU A 694 25.34 21.15 -6.02
N GLU A 695 26.30 22.07 -6.06
CA GLU A 695 26.58 22.85 -7.27
C GLU A 695 27.47 22.07 -8.23
N ARG A 696 27.07 22.04 -9.51
CA ARG A 696 27.83 21.44 -10.60
C ARG A 696 28.95 22.39 -11.04
N ILE A 697 30.18 22.09 -10.63
CA ILE A 697 31.39 22.87 -10.98
C ILE A 697 31.98 22.41 -12.34
N THR A 698 31.77 21.16 -12.74
CA THR A 698 32.27 20.60 -14.01
C THR A 698 31.13 20.08 -14.89
N ALA A 699 31.27 20.19 -16.22
CA ALA A 699 30.28 19.71 -17.18
C ALA A 699 30.39 18.21 -17.52
N GLU A 700 31.33 17.50 -16.88
CA GLU A 700 31.59 16.09 -17.17
C GLU A 700 30.47 15.19 -16.64
N VAL A 701 29.87 14.44 -17.56
CA VAL A 701 28.92 13.37 -17.25
C VAL A 701 29.74 12.15 -16.82
N ARG A 702 29.38 11.54 -15.69
CA ARG A 702 30.05 10.32 -15.20
C ARG A 702 29.77 9.14 -16.14
N GLY A 703 30.62 8.11 -16.11
CA GLY A 703 30.39 6.87 -16.87
C GLY A 703 29.11 6.10 -16.51
N ASP A 704 28.41 6.51 -15.44
CA ASP A 704 27.09 6.01 -15.02
C ASP A 704 25.91 6.87 -15.55
N GLY A 705 26.17 7.91 -16.34
CA GLY A 705 25.17 8.81 -16.94
C GLY A 705 24.63 9.89 -15.99
N LEU A 706 25.06 9.96 -14.74
CA LEU A 706 24.61 10.96 -13.76
C LEU A 706 25.46 12.23 -13.78
N LEU A 707 24.80 13.37 -13.57
CA LEU A 707 25.45 14.68 -13.45
C LEU A 707 25.87 14.94 -11.98
N PRO A 708 27.08 15.43 -11.70
CA PRO A 708 27.52 15.73 -10.33
C PRO A 708 26.90 17.04 -9.84
N GLY A 709 25.79 16.95 -9.12
CA GLY A 709 25.02 18.11 -8.65
C GLY A 709 24.17 18.80 -9.73
N TYR A 710 23.68 19.99 -9.39
CA TYR A 710 22.78 20.85 -10.14
C TYR A 710 23.49 22.14 -10.56
N SER A 711 23.11 22.70 -11.71
CA SER A 711 23.46 24.07 -12.08
C SER A 711 22.61 25.10 -11.33
N VAL A 712 23.09 26.33 -11.23
CA VAL A 712 22.36 27.43 -10.58
C VAL A 712 20.96 27.66 -11.16
N PRO A 713 20.75 27.65 -12.50
CA PRO A 713 19.40 27.77 -13.06
C PRO A 713 18.48 26.61 -12.67
N GLU A 714 18.96 25.36 -12.69
CA GLU A 714 18.19 24.18 -12.26
C GLU A 714 17.79 24.29 -10.78
N MET A 715 18.71 24.75 -9.91
CA MET A 715 18.40 25.01 -8.50
C MET A 715 17.33 26.12 -8.35
N ALA A 716 17.38 27.17 -9.18
CA ALA A 716 16.39 28.23 -9.18
C ALA A 716 15.00 27.76 -9.66
N ASP A 717 14.93 26.83 -10.63
CA ASP A 717 13.67 26.19 -11.05
C ASP A 717 13.00 25.45 -9.88
N VAL A 718 13.79 24.67 -9.14
CA VAL A 718 13.31 23.91 -7.98
C VAL A 718 12.75 24.84 -6.91
N VAL A 719 13.52 25.87 -6.50
CA VAL A 719 13.10 26.80 -5.45
C VAL A 719 11.89 27.63 -5.90
N SER A 720 11.90 28.13 -7.14
CA SER A 720 10.79 28.90 -7.70
C SER A 720 9.48 28.10 -7.71
N GLY A 721 9.53 26.81 -8.06
CA GLY A 721 8.34 25.96 -8.09
C GLY A 721 7.66 25.87 -6.72
N VAL A 722 8.43 25.55 -5.68
CA VAL A 722 7.90 25.42 -4.31
C VAL A 722 7.36 26.75 -3.78
N LEU A 723 8.10 27.85 -3.97
CA LEU A 723 7.69 29.17 -3.47
C LEU A 723 6.42 29.70 -4.15
N ARG A 724 6.23 29.43 -5.45
CA ARG A 724 5.02 29.83 -6.19
C ARG A 724 3.82 28.99 -5.81
N VAL A 725 3.95 27.65 -5.81
CA VAL A 725 2.84 26.73 -5.49
C VAL A 725 2.30 27.01 -4.10
N THR A 726 3.18 27.15 -3.10
CA THR A 726 2.77 27.34 -1.70
C THR A 726 2.29 28.76 -1.38
N GLY A 727 2.59 29.74 -2.23
CA GLY A 727 2.36 31.17 -1.96
C GLY A 727 3.38 31.79 -1.00
N LEU A 728 4.33 31.01 -0.46
CA LEU A 728 5.34 31.44 0.52
C LEU A 728 6.22 32.59 0.00
N GLY A 729 6.46 32.63 -1.32
CA GLY A 729 7.33 33.63 -1.95
C GLY A 729 6.83 35.09 -1.86
N ARG A 730 5.60 35.34 -1.40
CA ARG A 730 5.04 36.70 -1.28
C ARG A 730 5.47 37.44 -0.02
N SER A 731 5.67 36.72 1.08
CA SER A 731 5.99 37.30 2.40
C SER A 731 6.72 36.30 3.29
N PRO A 732 7.98 35.95 2.95
CA PRO A 732 8.78 35.05 3.77
C PRO A 732 9.18 35.68 5.11
N CYS A 733 9.18 34.90 6.18
CA CYS A 733 9.70 35.27 7.49
C CYS A 733 11.24 35.21 7.53
N PRO A 734 11.90 35.87 8.52
CA PRO A 734 13.36 35.80 8.69
C PRO A 734 13.92 34.37 8.80
N VAL A 735 13.11 33.42 9.28
CA VAL A 735 13.46 31.99 9.32
C VAL A 735 12.37 31.17 8.63
N VAL A 736 12.80 30.34 7.69
CA VAL A 736 11.95 29.34 7.01
C VAL A 736 12.56 27.95 7.21
N LEU A 737 11.83 27.04 7.84
CA LEU A 737 12.24 25.64 7.95
C LEU A 737 11.70 24.81 6.79
N ILE A 738 12.51 23.89 6.28
CA ILE A 738 12.10 22.87 5.32
C ILE A 738 12.26 21.54 6.03
N VAL A 739 11.15 20.85 6.28
CA VAL A 739 11.10 19.68 7.15
C VAL A 739 10.74 18.45 6.32
N GLY A 740 11.76 17.69 5.93
CA GLY A 740 11.57 16.35 5.39
C GLY A 740 11.32 15.36 6.52
N HIS A 741 10.81 14.17 6.20
CA HIS A 741 10.57 13.14 7.22
C HIS A 741 11.07 11.77 6.79
N GLY A 742 11.11 10.85 7.74
CA GLY A 742 11.38 9.42 7.56
C GLY A 742 11.11 8.69 8.86
N SER A 743 11.42 7.40 8.91
CA SER A 743 11.11 6.53 10.04
C SER A 743 12.31 5.67 10.41
N SER A 744 12.67 5.63 11.70
CA SER A 744 13.70 4.70 12.20
C SER A 744 13.09 3.55 12.99
N SER A 745 13.44 2.32 12.62
CA SER A 745 13.12 1.13 13.41
C SER A 745 14.20 0.06 13.27
N LEU A 746 14.54 -0.63 14.37
CA LEU A 746 15.62 -1.63 14.37
C LEU A 746 15.26 -2.95 13.68
N ASN A 747 13.99 -3.37 13.73
CA ASN A 747 13.55 -4.69 13.27
C ASN A 747 12.31 -4.59 12.39
N ASN A 748 12.47 -4.06 11.17
CA ASN A 748 11.33 -3.91 10.27
C ASN A 748 11.72 -4.19 8.81
N PRO A 749 11.39 -5.38 8.28
CA PRO A 749 11.57 -5.69 6.86
C PRO A 749 10.89 -4.67 5.93
N HIS A 750 9.84 -4.02 6.41
CA HIS A 750 9.03 -3.04 5.67
C HIS A 750 9.42 -1.58 6.01
N GLU A 751 10.67 -1.30 6.41
CA GLU A 751 11.13 0.05 6.78
C GLU A 751 10.76 1.11 5.73
N SER A 752 10.98 0.82 4.44
CA SER A 752 10.70 1.77 3.36
C SER A 752 9.23 2.21 3.29
N ALA A 753 8.30 1.35 3.72
CA ALA A 753 6.87 1.65 3.76
C ALA A 753 6.48 2.58 4.92
N HIS A 754 7.37 2.80 5.88
CA HIS A 754 7.24 3.84 6.90
C HIS A 754 7.99 5.13 6.54
N ASP A 755 8.95 5.06 5.63
CA ASP A 755 9.65 6.24 5.13
C ASP A 755 8.74 7.11 4.21
N CYS A 756 9.29 8.15 3.60
CA CYS A 756 8.52 9.08 2.79
C CYS A 756 8.10 8.48 1.45
N GLY A 757 6.80 8.35 1.20
CA GLY A 757 6.28 7.89 -0.10
C GLY A 757 6.65 8.82 -1.27
N ALA A 758 6.81 10.12 -1.02
CA ALA A 758 7.21 11.10 -2.04
C ALA A 758 8.71 11.06 -2.42
N THR A 759 9.53 10.32 -1.68
CA THR A 759 10.95 10.09 -2.00
C THR A 759 11.20 8.66 -2.50
N GLY A 760 10.16 7.85 -2.68
CA GLY A 760 10.26 6.43 -3.06
C GLY A 760 10.59 5.50 -1.89
N GLY A 761 10.16 5.84 -0.67
CA GLY A 761 10.49 5.08 0.54
C GLY A 761 11.86 5.40 1.10
N GLY A 762 12.38 6.60 0.81
CA GLY A 762 13.61 7.10 1.39
C GLY A 762 13.35 8.15 2.47
N ARG A 763 14.42 8.54 3.16
CA ARG A 763 14.36 9.62 4.15
C ARG A 763 14.43 10.97 3.44
N GLY A 764 13.49 11.88 3.72
CA GLY A 764 13.39 13.19 3.08
C GLY A 764 14.33 14.27 3.65
N GLY A 765 15.05 13.98 4.73
CA GLY A 765 16.00 14.90 5.35
C GLY A 765 17.06 15.47 4.39
N PRO A 766 17.75 14.64 3.58
CA PRO A 766 18.67 15.10 2.55
C PRO A 766 18.03 16.04 1.52
N ASN A 767 16.79 15.78 1.08
CA ASN A 767 16.09 16.65 0.13
C ASN A 767 15.79 18.01 0.77
N ALA A 768 15.32 18.02 2.02
CA ALA A 768 15.05 19.24 2.77
C ALA A 768 16.32 20.09 2.98
N ARG A 769 17.43 19.44 3.33
CA ARG A 769 18.75 20.07 3.44
C ARG A 769 19.22 20.64 2.09
N ALA A 770 19.05 19.89 1.01
CA ALA A 770 19.41 20.33 -0.33
C ALA A 770 18.59 21.56 -0.75
N PHE A 771 17.27 21.54 -0.56
CA PHE A 771 16.41 22.68 -0.87
C PHE A 771 16.81 23.93 -0.08
N ALA A 772 17.03 23.81 1.23
CA ALA A 772 17.43 24.94 2.06
C ALA A 772 18.77 25.55 1.60
N ALA A 773 19.74 24.71 1.25
CA ALA A 773 21.01 25.17 0.69
C ALA A 773 20.83 25.85 -0.68
N MET A 774 19.95 25.33 -1.56
CA MET A 774 19.61 25.97 -2.83
C MET A 774 18.95 27.35 -2.63
N ALA A 775 18.00 27.46 -1.71
CA ALA A 775 17.29 28.72 -1.43
C ALA A 775 18.20 29.80 -0.79
N ASN A 776 19.24 29.38 -0.08
CA ASN A 776 20.25 30.29 0.48
C ASN A 776 21.37 30.65 -0.51
N HIS A 777 21.45 30.00 -1.68
CA HIS A 777 22.53 30.23 -2.64
C HIS A 777 22.40 31.62 -3.30
N PRO A 778 23.43 32.49 -3.26
CA PRO A 778 23.35 33.85 -3.80
C PRO A 778 22.97 33.91 -5.28
N GLY A 779 23.55 33.02 -6.10
CA GLY A 779 23.22 32.92 -7.52
C GLY A 779 21.77 32.49 -7.77
N VAL A 780 21.21 31.64 -6.89
CA VAL A 780 19.80 31.22 -7.00
C VAL A 780 18.89 32.39 -6.65
N ARG A 781 19.18 33.13 -5.57
CA ARG A 781 18.41 34.34 -5.20
C ARG A 781 18.44 35.42 -6.29
N ALA A 782 19.56 35.59 -6.99
CA ALA A 782 19.62 36.47 -8.16
C ALA A 782 18.65 36.01 -9.27
N ASN A 783 18.68 34.73 -9.63
CA ASN A 783 17.77 34.15 -10.62
C ASN A 783 16.29 34.22 -10.20
N LEU A 784 15.98 34.08 -8.92
CA LEU A 784 14.62 34.20 -8.40
C LEU A 784 14.07 35.63 -8.56
N ARG A 785 14.91 36.64 -8.31
CA ARG A 785 14.54 38.05 -8.54
C ARG A 785 14.21 38.32 -10.01
N ASP A 786 14.98 37.77 -10.94
CA ASP A 786 14.70 37.86 -12.38
C ASP A 786 13.36 37.21 -12.77
N ARG A 787 12.88 36.26 -11.94
CA ARG A 787 11.60 35.57 -12.09
C ARG A 787 10.46 36.20 -11.26
N GLY A 788 10.68 37.39 -10.70
CA GLY A 788 9.71 38.14 -9.90
C GLY A 788 9.47 37.57 -8.49
N ILE A 789 10.38 36.74 -7.97
CA ILE A 789 10.33 36.23 -6.59
C ILE A 789 11.46 36.90 -5.81
N ASP A 790 11.10 37.80 -4.90
CA ASP A 790 12.07 38.46 -4.02
C ASP A 790 12.14 37.72 -2.68
N VAL A 791 13.29 37.11 -2.41
CA VAL A 791 13.60 36.50 -1.11
C VAL A 791 14.48 37.49 -0.35
N PRO A 792 13.96 38.15 0.71
CA PRO A 792 14.70 39.14 1.48
C PRO A 792 16.06 38.62 1.97
N GLU A 793 17.05 39.50 2.03
CA GLU A 793 18.41 39.14 2.49
C GLU A 793 18.45 38.71 3.96
N ASP A 794 17.49 39.16 4.77
CA ASP A 794 17.31 38.79 6.17
C ASP A 794 16.58 37.45 6.36
N THR A 795 16.02 36.87 5.29
CA THR A 795 15.43 35.52 5.30
C THR A 795 16.51 34.45 5.18
N TRP A 796 16.45 33.43 6.05
CA TRP A 796 17.33 32.26 6.02
C TRP A 796 16.53 30.94 6.06
N PHE A 797 16.88 30.02 5.16
CA PHE A 797 16.27 28.69 5.10
C PHE A 797 17.07 27.67 5.91
N VAL A 798 16.40 26.81 6.67
CA VAL A 798 17.03 25.73 7.45
C VAL A 798 16.40 24.40 7.08
N GLY A 799 17.22 23.45 6.62
CA GLY A 799 16.77 22.08 6.38
C GLY A 799 16.67 21.30 7.68
N ALA A 800 15.62 20.51 7.83
CA ALA A 800 15.38 19.65 8.98
C ALA A 800 14.83 18.28 8.56
N TYR A 801 14.98 17.31 9.47
CA TYR A 801 14.49 15.95 9.34
C TYR A 801 13.69 15.58 10.59
N HIS A 802 12.42 15.23 10.38
CA HIS A 802 11.54 14.65 11.39
C HIS A 802 11.55 13.14 11.29
N ASP A 803 11.90 12.45 12.37
CA ASP A 803 11.70 11.01 12.47
C ASP A 803 10.30 10.72 13.01
N THR A 804 9.41 10.26 12.14
CA THR A 804 8.00 10.00 12.50
C THR A 804 7.84 8.85 13.48
N CYS A 805 8.88 8.03 13.68
CA CYS A 805 8.81 6.87 14.55
C CYS A 805 9.07 7.24 16.02
N ASP A 806 10.05 8.09 16.31
CA ASP A 806 10.36 8.56 17.67
C ASP A 806 9.99 10.04 17.94
N ASP A 807 9.44 10.74 16.95
CA ASP A 807 9.12 12.18 16.94
C ASP A 807 10.36 13.07 17.21
N SER A 808 11.58 12.62 16.90
CA SER A 808 12.79 13.45 17.01
C SER A 808 13.00 14.36 15.80
N MET A 809 13.64 15.52 16.03
CA MET A 809 13.92 16.50 14.98
C MET A 809 15.43 16.76 14.88
N THR A 810 15.98 16.60 13.68
CA THR A 810 17.38 16.90 13.35
C THR A 810 17.43 18.13 12.45
N TYR A 811 18.31 19.08 12.76
CA TYR A 811 18.50 20.31 11.97
C TYR A 811 19.86 20.27 11.27
N TYR A 812 19.93 20.76 10.04
CA TYR A 812 21.13 20.69 9.21
C TYR A 812 21.78 22.06 9.02
N ASP A 813 23.11 22.04 8.88
CA ASP A 813 23.93 23.21 8.54
C ASP A 813 23.72 24.42 9.47
N GLU A 814 23.46 24.14 10.76
CA GLU A 814 23.17 25.14 11.80
C GLU A 814 24.31 26.16 11.96
N ASP A 815 25.54 25.76 11.65
CA ASP A 815 26.72 26.62 11.72
C ASP A 815 26.73 27.72 10.65
N LEU A 816 25.89 27.60 9.61
CA LEU A 816 25.70 28.64 8.59
C LEU A 816 24.58 29.63 8.94
N VAL A 817 23.78 29.37 9.99
CA VAL A 817 22.68 30.26 10.37
C VAL A 817 23.24 31.61 10.84
N PRO A 818 22.90 32.73 10.16
CA PRO A 818 23.39 34.06 10.52
C PRO A 818 22.99 34.43 11.95
N GLU A 819 23.85 35.17 12.65
CA GLU A 819 23.62 35.60 14.05
C GLU A 819 22.25 36.27 14.24
N ARG A 820 21.84 37.11 13.26
CA ARG A 820 20.54 37.79 13.24
C ARG A 820 19.31 36.87 13.23
N CYS A 821 19.46 35.62 12.79
CA CYS A 821 18.37 34.64 12.69
C CYS A 821 18.39 33.62 13.85
N ARG A 822 19.41 33.64 14.71
CA ARG A 822 19.61 32.58 15.73
C ARG A 822 18.54 32.57 16.80
N THR A 823 18.02 33.73 17.18
CA THR A 823 16.94 33.84 18.17
C THR A 823 15.64 33.23 17.63
N GLU A 824 15.23 33.61 16.42
CA GLU A 824 14.05 33.08 15.74
C GLU A 824 14.20 31.57 15.46
N ALA A 825 15.37 31.13 14.99
CA ALA A 825 15.65 29.72 14.77
C ALA A 825 15.61 28.92 16.09
N GLY A 826 16.16 29.46 17.18
CA GLY A 826 16.07 28.86 18.51
C GLY A 826 14.64 28.71 18.99
N GLY A 827 13.84 29.78 18.87
CA GLY A 827 12.41 29.75 19.22
C GLY A 827 11.60 28.76 18.37
N ALA A 828 11.90 28.65 17.07
CA ALA A 828 11.27 27.68 16.19
C ALA A 828 11.60 26.23 16.61
N ARG A 829 12.84 25.96 17.05
CA ARG A 829 13.25 24.64 17.55
C ARG A 829 12.54 24.25 18.83
N GLU A 830 12.42 25.19 19.77
CA GLU A 830 11.69 24.97 21.03
C GLU A 830 10.21 24.67 20.76
N ALA A 831 9.58 25.44 19.86
CA ALA A 831 8.19 25.22 19.47
C ALA A 831 8.00 23.86 18.78
N LEU A 832 8.89 23.47 17.88
CA LEU A 832 8.88 22.16 17.23
C LEU A 832 9.07 21.02 18.23
N ALA A 833 9.99 21.14 19.19
CA ALA A 833 10.21 20.13 20.22
C ALA A 833 8.95 19.90 21.09
N ALA A 834 8.25 20.97 21.45
CA ALA A 834 6.97 20.88 22.14
C ALA A 834 5.88 20.22 21.28
N ALA A 835 5.82 20.58 19.99
CA ALA A 835 4.87 20.00 19.04
C ALA A 835 5.11 18.50 18.82
N CYS A 836 6.38 18.06 18.72
CA CYS A 836 6.77 16.66 18.62
C CYS A 836 6.30 15.85 19.85
N ALA A 837 6.44 16.39 21.06
CA ALA A 837 5.96 15.72 22.27
C ALA A 837 4.43 15.54 22.29
N LEU A 838 3.69 16.53 21.79
CA LEU A 838 2.23 16.46 21.66
C LEU A 838 1.78 15.52 20.54
N ALA A 839 2.51 15.48 19.42
CA ALA A 839 2.29 14.55 18.32
C ALA A 839 2.54 13.09 18.74
N ALA A 840 3.63 12.84 19.48
CA ALA A 840 3.94 11.54 20.08
C ALA A 840 2.82 11.08 21.03
N HIS A 841 2.27 11.99 21.83
CA HIS A 841 1.17 11.71 22.75
C HIS A 841 -0.13 11.36 22.01
N GLU A 842 -0.51 12.17 21.01
CA GLU A 842 -1.69 11.89 20.18
C GLU A 842 -1.56 10.55 19.43
N ARG A 843 -0.39 10.26 18.86
CA ARG A 843 -0.11 8.98 18.20
C ARG A 843 -0.18 7.81 19.18
N SER A 844 0.38 7.98 20.37
CA SER A 844 0.46 6.92 21.37
C SER A 844 -0.91 6.42 21.82
N ARG A 845 -1.95 7.26 21.76
CA ARG A 845 -3.33 6.85 22.11
C ARG A 845 -3.83 5.68 21.26
N ARG A 846 -3.28 5.49 20.05
CA ARG A 846 -3.68 4.42 19.12
C ARG A 846 -2.98 3.09 19.40
N PHE A 847 -1.83 3.10 20.07
CA PHE A 847 -1.15 1.86 20.40
C PHE A 847 -1.92 1.14 21.50
N GLU A 848 -2.33 -0.10 21.24
CA GLU A 848 -3.01 -0.91 22.24
C GLU A 848 -2.17 -1.05 23.53
N SER A 849 -0.85 -1.21 23.36
CA SER A 849 0.14 -1.32 24.42
C SER A 849 0.48 -0.02 25.15
N ALA A 850 -0.02 1.14 24.69
CA ALA A 850 0.26 2.39 25.37
C ALA A 850 -0.57 2.49 26.67
N PRO A 851 0.05 2.90 27.80
CA PRO A 851 -0.67 3.12 29.05
C PRO A 851 -1.77 4.18 28.89
N ALA A 852 -2.94 3.95 29.48
CA ALA A 852 -4.07 4.90 29.41
C ALA A 852 -3.77 6.28 30.02
N GLY A 853 -2.84 6.35 30.97
CA GLY A 853 -2.41 7.59 31.64
C GLY A 853 -1.14 8.23 31.07
N LEU A 854 -0.74 7.89 29.84
CA LEU A 854 0.42 8.50 29.19
C LEU A 854 0.22 10.02 29.08
N THR A 855 1.29 10.79 29.29
CA THR A 855 1.25 12.26 29.24
C THR A 855 2.18 12.77 28.14
N PRO A 856 2.03 14.03 27.67
CA PRO A 856 2.97 14.62 26.71
C PRO A 856 4.44 14.57 27.15
N GLY A 857 4.72 14.59 28.46
CA GLY A 857 6.08 14.46 28.98
C GLY A 857 6.65 13.04 28.96
N THR A 858 5.80 12.00 28.97
CA THR A 858 6.22 10.59 28.99
C THR A 858 6.07 9.90 27.63
N ALA A 859 5.25 10.44 26.73
CA ALA A 859 5.04 9.91 25.39
C ALA A 859 6.31 9.81 24.53
N PRO A 860 7.23 10.80 24.51
CA PRO A 860 8.48 10.69 23.76
C PRO A 860 9.32 9.46 24.14
N ALA A 861 9.44 9.17 25.43
CA ALA A 861 10.18 7.99 25.89
C ALA A 861 9.46 6.68 25.50
N HIS A 862 8.12 6.68 25.46
CA HIS A 862 7.35 5.53 25.01
C HIS A 862 7.63 5.22 23.53
N VAL A 863 7.52 6.23 22.65
CA VAL A 863 7.74 6.03 21.21
C VAL A 863 9.21 5.74 20.89
N GLU A 864 10.16 6.41 21.56
CA GLU A 864 11.61 6.12 21.43
C GLU A 864 11.89 4.65 21.77
N THR A 865 11.32 4.13 22.86
CA THR A 865 11.49 2.72 23.27
C THR A 865 11.03 1.75 22.18
N ARG A 866 9.89 2.04 21.51
CA ARG A 866 9.34 1.19 20.44
C ARG A 866 10.25 1.10 19.23
N THR A 867 10.98 2.17 18.91
CA THR A 867 11.88 2.21 17.73
C THR A 867 13.08 1.29 17.87
N VAL A 868 13.52 1.06 19.12
CA VAL A 868 14.73 0.30 19.45
C VAL A 868 14.45 -1.06 20.11
N ASP A 869 13.18 -1.43 20.26
CA ASP A 869 12.78 -2.74 20.77
C ASP A 869 12.75 -3.76 19.62
N LEU A 870 13.58 -4.80 19.75
CA LEU A 870 13.68 -5.89 18.77
C LEU A 870 12.38 -6.70 18.65
N GLY A 871 11.59 -6.75 19.71
CA GLY A 871 10.33 -7.48 19.78
C GLY A 871 9.12 -6.66 19.32
N GLN A 872 9.30 -5.42 18.86
CA GLN A 872 8.19 -4.54 18.51
C GLN A 872 7.78 -4.68 17.03
N PRO A 873 6.66 -5.37 16.70
CA PRO A 873 6.21 -5.50 15.31
C PRO A 873 5.54 -4.22 14.77
N ARG A 874 5.17 -3.29 15.67
CA ARG A 874 4.47 -2.02 15.39
C ARG A 874 5.32 -0.83 15.87
N PRO A 875 6.53 -0.61 15.33
CA PRO A 875 7.36 0.53 15.77
C PRO A 875 6.58 1.84 15.64
N GLU A 876 5.87 1.98 14.52
CA GLU A 876 4.80 2.96 14.30
C GLU A 876 3.72 2.37 13.38
N TYR A 877 2.66 3.15 13.11
CA TYR A 877 1.55 2.74 12.22
C TYR A 877 1.68 3.22 10.77
N GLY A 878 2.73 3.97 10.41
CA GLY A 878 2.88 4.53 9.05
C GLY A 878 1.62 5.30 8.65
N HIS A 879 1.11 5.03 7.44
CA HIS A 879 -0.07 5.67 6.90
C HIS A 879 -1.42 5.00 7.24
N ALA A 880 -1.50 4.21 8.31
CA ALA A 880 -2.72 3.44 8.61
C ALA A 880 -4.01 4.28 8.72
N THR A 881 -3.92 5.55 9.06
CA THR A 881 -5.08 6.43 9.27
C THR A 881 -5.47 7.25 8.03
N ASN A 882 -4.72 7.15 6.93
CA ASN A 882 -4.94 7.97 5.75
C ASN A 882 -6.36 7.79 5.17
N ALA A 883 -7.02 8.89 4.81
CA ALA A 883 -8.38 8.87 4.26
C ALA A 883 -8.72 10.07 3.36
N ALA A 884 -8.06 11.21 3.55
CA ALA A 884 -8.32 12.43 2.78
C ALA A 884 -7.02 13.09 2.31
N CYS A 885 -7.12 13.90 1.25
CA CYS A 885 -6.08 14.81 0.79
C CYS A 885 -6.71 16.18 0.55
N VAL A 886 -6.19 17.22 1.20
CA VAL A 886 -6.67 18.60 1.02
C VAL A 886 -5.58 19.38 0.30
N VAL A 887 -5.91 19.88 -0.88
CA VAL A 887 -5.07 20.75 -1.71
C VAL A 887 -5.63 22.16 -1.66
N GLY A 888 -4.94 23.08 -0.99
CA GLY A 888 -5.40 24.46 -0.86
C GLY A 888 -4.60 25.26 0.16
N ARG A 889 -5.07 26.47 0.47
CA ARG A 889 -4.39 27.37 1.40
C ARG A 889 -4.46 26.81 2.83
N ARG A 890 -3.37 26.98 3.60
CA ARG A 890 -3.35 26.52 5.01
C ARG A 890 -4.46 27.17 5.85
N SER A 891 -4.86 28.40 5.53
CA SER A 891 -5.97 29.11 6.19
C SER A 891 -7.31 28.35 6.16
N ARG A 892 -7.50 27.42 5.21
CA ARG A 892 -8.70 26.58 5.10
C ARG A 892 -8.76 25.47 6.17
N THR A 893 -7.62 25.06 6.72
CA THR A 893 -7.51 23.91 7.63
C THR A 893 -6.83 24.24 8.96
N ARG A 894 -6.34 25.47 9.15
CA ARG A 894 -5.67 25.91 10.38
C ARG A 894 -6.63 25.86 11.56
N GLY A 895 -6.29 25.14 12.62
CA GLY A 895 -7.17 24.95 13.77
C GLY A 895 -8.34 23.99 13.50
N LEU A 896 -8.21 23.12 12.49
CA LEU A 896 -9.09 21.96 12.31
C LEU A 896 -8.35 20.71 12.77
N PHE A 897 -8.97 19.96 13.68
CA PHE A 897 -8.53 18.61 14.04
C PHE A 897 -8.98 17.62 12.96
N LEU A 898 -8.03 16.91 12.34
CA LEU A 898 -8.29 15.90 11.29
C LEU A 898 -7.75 14.52 11.64
N ASP A 899 -7.41 14.31 12.91
CA ASP A 899 -7.05 13.02 13.48
C ASP A 899 -5.93 12.25 12.76
N ARG A 900 -4.96 12.96 12.15
CA ARG A 900 -3.86 12.37 11.36
C ARG A 900 -4.35 11.55 10.17
N ARG A 901 -5.41 12.02 9.50
CA ARG A 901 -6.05 11.32 8.36
C ARG A 901 -5.91 12.02 7.03
N ALA A 902 -5.39 13.24 7.04
CA ALA A 902 -5.37 14.11 5.88
C ALA A 902 -3.94 14.39 5.41
N PHE A 903 -3.64 14.05 4.16
CA PHE A 903 -2.53 14.67 3.46
C PHE A 903 -2.84 16.15 3.26
N LEU A 904 -1.94 17.04 3.65
CA LEU A 904 -2.17 18.49 3.61
C LEU A 904 -1.21 19.16 2.64
N VAL A 905 -1.70 19.48 1.44
CA VAL A 905 -0.93 20.08 0.34
C VAL A 905 -1.23 21.58 0.24
N SER A 906 -0.21 22.41 0.36
CA SER A 906 -0.35 23.86 0.26
C SER A 906 -0.37 24.31 -1.20
N TYR A 907 -1.44 25.00 -1.57
CA TYR A 907 -1.66 25.59 -2.89
C TYR A 907 -2.30 26.96 -2.75
N ASP A 908 -1.76 27.98 -3.41
CA ASP A 908 -2.35 29.33 -3.48
C ASP A 908 -3.02 29.57 -4.85
N PRO A 909 -4.36 29.55 -4.94
CA PRO A 909 -5.07 29.79 -6.20
C PRO A 909 -4.89 31.22 -6.71
N GLY A 910 -4.57 32.19 -5.84
CA GLY A 910 -4.44 33.59 -6.23
C GLY A 910 -3.23 33.89 -7.12
N GLY A 911 -2.31 32.94 -7.29
CA GLY A 911 -1.13 33.05 -8.17
C GLY A 911 -1.21 32.21 -9.44
N ASP A 912 -2.30 31.47 -9.65
CA ASP A 912 -2.41 30.47 -10.73
C ASP A 912 -3.79 30.54 -11.44
N PRO A 913 -4.12 31.64 -12.12
CA PRO A 913 -5.40 31.77 -12.83
C PRO A 913 -5.56 30.76 -13.99
N SER A 914 -4.45 30.26 -14.53
CA SER A 914 -4.42 29.22 -15.57
C SER A 914 -4.61 27.79 -15.04
N GLY A 915 -4.36 27.56 -13.75
CA GLY A 915 -4.35 26.23 -13.14
C GLY A 915 -3.16 25.35 -13.55
N GLU A 916 -2.07 25.92 -14.07
CA GLU A 916 -0.89 25.17 -14.51
C GLU A 916 -0.12 24.58 -13.32
N LEU A 917 0.02 25.37 -12.25
CA LEU A 917 0.64 24.91 -11.00
C LEU A 917 -0.24 23.85 -10.35
N LEU A 918 -1.56 24.06 -10.34
CA LEU A 918 -2.52 23.09 -9.83
C LEU A 918 -2.47 21.76 -10.60
N ALA A 919 -2.44 21.81 -11.94
CA ALA A 919 -2.33 20.61 -12.77
C ALA A 919 -1.05 19.84 -12.44
N GLY A 920 0.10 20.52 -12.37
CA GLY A 920 1.37 19.91 -11.99
C GLY A 920 1.33 19.29 -10.59
N LEU A 921 0.70 19.97 -9.63
CA LEU A 921 0.52 19.50 -8.27
C LEU A 921 -0.36 18.25 -8.19
N LEU A 922 -1.51 18.23 -8.88
CA LEU A 922 -2.43 17.10 -8.90
C LEU A 922 -1.82 15.88 -9.60
N LEU A 923 -0.99 16.07 -10.62
CA LEU A 923 -0.26 14.99 -11.28
C LEU A 923 0.84 14.37 -10.41
N ALA A 924 1.38 15.14 -9.45
CA ALA A 924 2.37 14.66 -8.50
C ALA A 924 1.71 14.08 -7.23
N ALA A 925 0.85 14.83 -6.56
CA ALA A 925 0.25 14.44 -5.28
C ALA A 925 -0.92 13.46 -5.44
N GLY A 926 -1.74 13.60 -6.50
CA GLY A 926 -2.93 12.78 -6.71
C GLY A 926 -2.62 11.29 -6.78
N PRO A 927 -1.79 10.82 -7.74
CA PRO A 927 -1.41 9.41 -7.84
C PRO A 927 -0.64 8.89 -6.62
N VAL A 928 0.18 9.73 -5.98
CA VAL A 928 0.95 9.32 -4.78
C VAL A 928 0.01 9.06 -3.60
N CYS A 929 -0.84 10.03 -3.25
CA CYS A 929 -1.79 9.88 -2.15
C CYS A 929 -2.82 8.78 -2.44
N ALA A 930 -3.29 8.66 -3.69
CA ALA A 930 -4.22 7.61 -4.08
C ALA A 930 -3.56 6.22 -4.00
N GLY A 931 -2.32 6.09 -4.48
CA GLY A 931 -1.55 4.85 -4.41
C GLY A 931 -1.31 4.39 -2.97
N ILE A 932 -0.91 5.31 -2.08
CA ILE A 932 -0.75 5.00 -0.64
C ILE A 932 -2.09 4.56 -0.05
N ASN A 933 -3.16 5.32 -0.30
CA ASN A 933 -4.48 4.98 0.21
C ASN A 933 -4.97 3.60 -0.26
N LEU A 934 -4.84 3.30 -1.55
CA LEU A 934 -5.28 2.03 -2.13
C LEU A 934 -4.43 0.84 -1.66
N GLU A 935 -3.14 1.02 -1.44
CA GLU A 935 -2.27 -0.04 -0.90
C GLU A 935 -2.71 -0.45 0.52
N TYR A 936 -3.04 0.53 1.37
CA TYR A 936 -3.60 0.32 2.70
C TYR A 936 -5.02 -0.25 2.63
N TYR A 937 -5.86 0.26 1.71
CA TYR A 937 -7.23 -0.20 1.48
C TYR A 937 -7.24 -1.70 1.17
N PHE A 938 -6.52 -2.13 0.14
CA PHE A 938 -6.56 -3.53 -0.30
C PHE A 938 -5.91 -4.45 0.72
N SER A 939 -4.79 -4.05 1.32
CA SER A 939 -4.13 -4.83 2.37
C SER A 939 -4.99 -4.99 3.64
N HIS A 940 -5.90 -4.05 3.92
CA HIS A 940 -6.86 -4.17 5.01
C HIS A 940 -8.08 -5.04 4.63
N VAL A 941 -8.64 -4.84 3.43
CA VAL A 941 -9.82 -5.59 2.95
C VAL A 941 -9.53 -7.08 2.85
N ASP A 942 -8.35 -7.44 2.33
CA ASP A 942 -7.90 -8.82 2.24
C ASP A 942 -6.42 -8.94 2.67
N PRO A 943 -6.14 -9.10 3.97
CA PRO A 943 -4.76 -9.18 4.48
C PRO A 943 -3.96 -10.35 3.91
N ALA A 944 -4.62 -11.42 3.44
CA ALA A 944 -3.96 -12.59 2.88
C ALA A 944 -3.81 -12.49 1.36
N GLY A 945 -4.85 -12.06 0.66
CA GLY A 945 -4.83 -11.90 -0.78
C GLY A 945 -4.04 -10.67 -1.22
N HIS A 946 -4.43 -9.49 -0.76
CA HIS A 946 -3.85 -8.23 -1.20
C HIS A 946 -2.76 -7.68 -0.27
N GLY A 947 -2.77 -8.08 1.00
CA GLY A 947 -1.70 -7.83 1.95
C GLY A 947 -0.69 -8.98 2.04
N CYS A 948 0.31 -8.81 2.91
CA CYS A 948 1.33 -9.83 3.15
C CYS A 948 1.10 -10.61 4.45
N GLY A 949 -0.13 -10.67 4.96
CA GLY A 949 -0.48 -11.40 6.17
C GLY A 949 0.09 -10.76 7.44
N THR A 950 0.39 -11.57 8.44
CA THR A 950 0.97 -11.11 9.72
C THR A 950 2.50 -11.10 9.64
N LYS A 951 3.18 -10.12 10.27
CA LYS A 951 4.65 -10.05 10.33
C LYS A 951 5.30 -11.26 11.03
N LEU A 952 4.56 -12.03 11.84
CA LEU A 952 5.10 -13.08 12.69
C LEU A 952 5.84 -14.22 11.92
N PRO A 953 5.26 -14.83 10.87
CA PRO A 953 5.92 -15.86 10.05
C PRO A 953 6.84 -15.31 8.95
N HIS A 954 7.05 -13.99 8.85
CA HIS A 954 7.81 -13.41 7.73
C HIS A 954 9.28 -13.79 7.75
N ASN A 955 9.74 -14.33 6.63
CA ASN A 955 11.15 -14.50 6.33
C ASN A 955 11.56 -13.55 5.20
N ILE A 956 12.60 -12.73 5.44
CA ILE A 956 13.20 -11.91 4.38
C ILE A 956 13.94 -12.84 3.41
N VAL A 957 13.65 -12.71 2.11
CA VAL A 957 14.27 -13.55 1.07
C VAL A 957 14.97 -12.70 0.04
N GLY A 958 16.26 -12.96 -0.17
CA GLY A 958 17.07 -12.40 -1.25
C GLY A 958 17.26 -10.87 -1.24
N LEU A 959 16.94 -10.17 -0.13
CA LEU A 959 16.74 -8.70 -0.06
C LEU A 959 15.63 -8.18 -1.00
N LEU A 960 14.72 -9.07 -1.41
CA LEU A 960 13.64 -8.76 -2.35
C LEU A 960 12.35 -8.50 -1.60
N GLY A 961 11.89 -9.47 -0.84
CA GLY A 961 10.55 -9.47 -0.26
C GLY A 961 10.48 -10.34 0.98
N VAL A 962 9.25 -10.57 1.43
CA VAL A 962 8.95 -11.47 2.53
C VAL A 962 8.17 -12.69 2.03
N MET A 963 8.42 -13.82 2.66
CA MET A 963 7.63 -15.04 2.53
C MET A 963 7.01 -15.39 3.89
N ASP A 964 5.80 -15.92 3.87
CA ASP A 964 5.23 -16.63 5.02
C ASP A 964 5.88 -18.01 5.14
N GLY A 965 6.67 -18.22 6.20
CA GLY A 965 7.42 -19.47 6.38
C GLY A 965 8.50 -19.67 5.30
N HIS A 966 8.78 -20.93 4.95
CA HIS A 966 9.93 -21.29 4.10
C HIS A 966 9.56 -21.59 2.64
N ALA A 967 8.26 -21.70 2.31
CA ALA A 967 7.79 -22.14 1.00
C ALA A 967 6.40 -21.56 0.66
N SER A 968 6.29 -20.24 0.65
CA SER A 968 5.15 -19.48 0.12
C SER A 968 5.54 -18.61 -1.07
N ASP A 969 4.54 -18.07 -1.77
CA ASP A 969 4.76 -17.02 -2.75
C ASP A 969 5.41 -15.78 -2.11
N LEU A 970 6.08 -14.97 -2.91
CA LEU A 970 6.60 -13.68 -2.47
C LEU A 970 5.40 -12.78 -2.14
N ARG A 971 5.29 -12.36 -0.89
CA ARG A 971 4.07 -11.69 -0.41
C ARG A 971 4.09 -10.21 -0.81
N THR A 972 2.96 -9.76 -1.34
CA THR A 972 2.75 -8.39 -1.81
C THR A 972 1.97 -7.55 -0.80
N GLY A 973 2.01 -6.22 -0.93
CA GLY A 973 1.24 -5.30 -0.08
C GLY A 973 1.80 -5.16 1.34
N LEU A 974 0.94 -4.74 2.26
CA LEU A 974 1.31 -4.39 3.63
C LEU A 974 0.87 -5.47 4.63
N PRO A 975 1.61 -5.63 5.75
CA PRO A 975 1.24 -6.58 6.78
C PRO A 975 0.11 -6.06 7.66
N TRP A 976 -0.63 -6.97 8.29
CA TRP A 976 -1.74 -6.66 9.20
C TRP A 976 -1.38 -5.61 10.26
N GLN A 977 -0.20 -5.70 10.86
CA GLN A 977 0.27 -4.76 11.90
C GLN A 977 0.40 -3.31 11.40
N MET A 978 0.44 -3.08 10.08
CA MET A 978 0.45 -1.75 9.48
C MET A 978 -0.94 -1.27 9.08
N VAL A 979 -1.94 -2.15 8.99
CA VAL A 979 -3.28 -1.82 8.48
C VAL A 979 -4.40 -2.09 9.48
N GLU A 980 -4.11 -2.64 10.66
CA GLU A 980 -5.12 -3.05 11.66
C GLU A 980 -6.05 -1.92 12.15
N ILE A 981 -5.59 -0.66 12.09
CA ILE A 981 -6.40 0.52 12.45
C ILE A 981 -6.95 1.27 11.23
N HIS A 982 -6.70 0.77 10.02
CA HIS A 982 -7.12 1.41 8.78
C HIS A 982 -8.63 1.33 8.60
N GLU A 983 -9.21 2.39 8.06
CA GLU A 983 -10.59 2.42 7.60
C GLU A 983 -10.56 2.41 6.07
N PRO A 984 -10.94 1.29 5.42
CA PRO A 984 -10.79 1.12 3.97
C PRO A 984 -11.83 1.97 3.24
N VAL A 985 -11.48 3.23 3.02
CA VAL A 985 -12.23 4.20 2.20
C VAL A 985 -11.32 4.74 1.10
N ARG A 986 -11.87 4.92 -0.10
CA ARG A 986 -11.17 5.57 -1.21
C ARG A 986 -10.85 7.02 -0.86
N LEU A 987 -9.65 7.45 -1.20
CA LEU A 987 -9.12 8.78 -0.91
C LEU A 987 -10.11 9.89 -1.29
N LEU A 988 -10.49 10.70 -0.31
CA LEU A 988 -11.24 11.94 -0.54
C LEU A 988 -10.28 13.08 -0.88
N LEU A 989 -10.17 13.43 -2.16
CA LEU A 989 -9.34 14.51 -2.67
C LEU A 989 -10.15 15.81 -2.76
N VAL A 990 -9.94 16.72 -1.82
CA VAL A 990 -10.57 18.05 -1.76
C VAL A 990 -9.60 19.08 -2.31
N VAL A 991 -10.00 19.79 -3.37
CA VAL A 991 -9.14 20.73 -4.10
C VAL A 991 -9.74 22.13 -4.09
N GLU A 992 -9.02 23.11 -3.60
CA GLU A 992 -9.38 24.52 -3.65
C GLU A 992 -9.23 25.06 -5.07
N ALA A 993 -10.29 24.90 -5.87
CA ALA A 993 -10.40 25.33 -7.25
C ALA A 993 -11.87 25.33 -7.69
N GLU A 994 -12.19 26.15 -8.70
CA GLU A 994 -13.53 26.14 -9.29
C GLU A 994 -13.78 24.85 -10.11
N PRO A 995 -15.03 24.32 -10.12
CA PRO A 995 -15.36 23.08 -10.82
C PRO A 995 -14.93 23.06 -12.29
N GLU A 996 -15.07 24.18 -13.01
CA GLU A 996 -14.75 24.31 -14.43
C GLU A 996 -13.26 24.09 -14.69
N LEU A 997 -12.40 24.64 -13.81
CA LEU A 997 -10.95 24.48 -13.90
C LEU A 997 -10.55 23.01 -13.70
N LEU A 998 -11.12 22.34 -12.70
CA LEU A 998 -10.85 20.93 -12.46
C LEU A 998 -11.32 20.05 -13.63
N VAL A 999 -12.49 20.34 -14.23
CA VAL A 999 -12.94 19.63 -15.44
C VAL A 999 -11.95 19.81 -16.59
N ALA A 1000 -11.40 21.01 -16.78
CA ALA A 1000 -10.39 21.27 -17.81
C ALA A 1000 -9.11 20.45 -17.56
N ILE A 1001 -8.63 20.40 -16.31
CA ILE A 1001 -7.46 19.60 -15.90
C ILE A 1001 -7.71 18.11 -16.13
N LEU A 1002 -8.87 17.58 -15.73
CA LEU A 1002 -9.21 16.16 -15.97
C LEU A 1002 -9.21 15.84 -17.46
N ARG A 1003 -9.81 16.68 -18.31
CA ARG A 1003 -9.81 16.48 -19.77
C ARG A 1003 -8.39 16.49 -20.36
N ALA A 1004 -7.52 17.35 -19.86
CA ALA A 1004 -6.12 17.44 -20.31
C ALA A 1004 -5.27 16.25 -19.85
N HIS A 1005 -5.65 15.57 -18.76
CA HIS A 1005 -4.85 14.52 -18.14
C HIS A 1005 -5.64 13.21 -17.95
N PRO A 1006 -5.64 12.31 -18.95
CA PRO A 1006 -6.44 11.08 -18.95
C PRO A 1006 -6.17 10.15 -17.76
N GLY A 1007 -4.94 10.10 -17.23
CA GLY A 1007 -4.62 9.29 -16.06
C GLY A 1007 -5.34 9.74 -14.79
N LEU A 1008 -5.35 11.06 -14.53
CA LEU A 1008 -6.09 11.64 -13.40
C LEU A 1008 -7.60 11.51 -13.62
N ASN A 1009 -8.06 11.70 -14.86
CA ASN A 1009 -9.47 11.50 -15.21
C ASN A 1009 -9.92 10.05 -15.00
N ARG A 1010 -9.09 9.05 -15.30
CA ARG A 1010 -9.43 7.65 -14.99
C ARG A 1010 -9.63 7.46 -13.49
N LEU A 1011 -8.74 8.00 -12.65
CA LEU A 1011 -8.89 7.87 -11.20
C LEU A 1011 -10.20 8.49 -10.70
N ALA A 1012 -10.57 9.67 -11.20
CA ALA A 1012 -11.79 10.36 -10.78
C ALA A 1012 -13.08 9.77 -11.41
N ALA A 1013 -13.10 9.61 -12.73
CA ALA A 1013 -14.29 9.18 -13.48
C ALA A 1013 -14.67 7.71 -13.23
N ASN A 1014 -13.68 6.85 -12.99
CA ASN A 1014 -13.93 5.46 -12.63
C ASN A 1014 -14.02 5.26 -11.11
N GLY A 1015 -14.02 6.34 -10.32
CA GLY A 1015 -14.23 6.28 -8.87
C GLY A 1015 -13.12 5.59 -8.09
N TRP A 1016 -11.86 5.65 -8.51
CA TRP A 1016 -10.72 5.20 -7.70
C TRP A 1016 -10.32 6.23 -6.63
N ILE A 1017 -10.75 7.48 -6.81
CA ILE A 1017 -10.70 8.56 -5.81
C ILE A 1017 -12.05 9.27 -5.76
N GLN A 1018 -12.35 9.91 -4.63
CA GLN A 1018 -13.49 10.81 -4.52
C GLN A 1018 -13.01 12.26 -4.67
N LEU A 1019 -13.32 12.89 -5.80
CA LEU A 1019 -12.86 14.26 -6.10
C LEU A 1019 -13.90 15.31 -5.67
N VAL A 1020 -13.43 16.36 -4.99
CA VAL A 1020 -14.25 17.49 -4.54
C VAL A 1020 -13.60 18.81 -4.95
N ALA A 1021 -14.37 19.68 -5.59
CA ALA A 1021 -14.02 21.07 -5.84
C ALA A 1021 -14.46 21.93 -4.65
N TRP A 1022 -13.56 22.74 -4.10
CA TRP A 1022 -13.85 23.72 -3.07
C TRP A 1022 -13.62 25.12 -3.63
N SER A 1023 -14.70 25.90 -3.79
CA SER A 1023 -14.62 27.23 -4.38
C SER A 1023 -13.64 28.13 -3.64
N SER A 1024 -12.81 28.87 -4.39
CA SER A 1024 -11.71 29.67 -3.84
C SER A 1024 -12.20 30.89 -3.04
N ASP A 1025 -13.42 31.35 -3.29
CA ASP A 1025 -14.00 32.55 -2.69
C ASP A 1025 -15.17 32.27 -1.74
N SER A 1026 -15.59 31.00 -1.59
CA SER A 1026 -16.73 30.64 -0.74
C SER A 1026 -16.51 29.32 0.03
N GLU A 1027 -17.51 28.95 0.83
CA GLU A 1027 -17.59 27.64 1.48
C GLU A 1027 -18.21 26.55 0.59
N ALA A 1028 -18.63 26.90 -0.63
CA ALA A 1028 -19.31 25.98 -1.53
C ALA A 1028 -18.36 24.86 -1.98
N MET A 1029 -18.82 23.62 -1.84
CA MET A 1029 -18.12 22.44 -2.29
C MET A 1029 -18.97 21.66 -3.28
N HIS A 1030 -18.34 21.03 -4.26
CA HIS A 1030 -18.99 20.22 -5.28
C HIS A 1030 -18.30 18.86 -5.38
N VAL A 1031 -19.07 17.78 -5.33
CA VAL A 1031 -18.56 16.40 -5.44
C VAL A 1031 -18.65 15.95 -6.90
N PHE A 1032 -17.57 15.41 -7.43
CA PHE A 1032 -17.55 14.82 -8.76
C PHE A 1032 -18.27 13.46 -8.75
N ARG A 1033 -19.36 13.33 -9.51
CA ARG A 1033 -20.14 12.09 -9.68
C ARG A 1033 -20.70 12.01 -11.10
N ASP A 1034 -20.69 10.83 -11.68
CA ASP A 1034 -21.24 10.54 -13.01
C ASP A 1034 -20.71 11.51 -14.09
N GLY A 1035 -19.41 11.85 -14.03
CA GLY A 1035 -18.75 12.74 -14.98
C GLY A 1035 -19.00 14.23 -14.79
N ALA A 1036 -19.70 14.66 -13.71
CA ALA A 1036 -20.00 16.06 -13.44
C ALA A 1036 -19.85 16.43 -11.95
N PHE A 1037 -19.61 17.70 -11.67
CA PHE A 1037 -19.61 18.24 -10.30
C PHE A 1037 -21.04 18.55 -9.86
N ARG A 1038 -21.45 18.02 -8.70
CA ARG A 1038 -22.76 18.28 -8.07
C ARG A 1038 -22.57 18.99 -6.72
N PRO A 1039 -23.36 20.02 -6.37
CA PRO A 1039 -23.24 20.71 -5.09
C PRO A 1039 -23.34 19.77 -3.89
N HIS A 1040 -22.44 19.93 -2.92
CA HIS A 1040 -22.52 19.29 -1.61
C HIS A 1040 -23.42 20.10 -0.69
N THR A 1041 -24.41 19.45 -0.08
CA THR A 1041 -25.26 20.06 0.93
C THR A 1041 -24.88 19.49 2.30
N PRO A 1042 -24.43 20.33 3.25
CA PRO A 1042 -24.08 19.85 4.58
C PRO A 1042 -25.28 19.21 5.29
N GLU A 1043 -25.05 18.04 5.89
CA GLU A 1043 -26.06 17.32 6.67
C GLU A 1043 -25.89 17.54 8.17
N THR A 1044 -24.69 17.96 8.58
CA THR A 1044 -24.34 18.29 9.97
C THR A 1044 -23.72 19.68 10.01
N THR A 1045 -24.23 20.54 10.88
CA THR A 1045 -23.73 21.92 11.02
C THR A 1045 -23.11 22.22 12.38
N ALA A 1046 -23.17 21.27 13.32
CA ALA A 1046 -22.62 21.41 14.67
C ALA A 1046 -21.37 20.54 14.83
N PHE A 1047 -20.26 21.17 15.18
CA PHE A 1047 -18.97 20.51 15.39
C PHE A 1047 -18.38 20.93 16.74
N PRO A 1048 -17.70 20.01 17.44
CA PRO A 1048 -17.04 20.33 18.71
C PRO A 1048 -16.06 21.49 18.54
N VAL A 1049 -16.10 22.45 19.46
CA VAL A 1049 -15.11 23.52 19.60
C VAL A 1049 -14.34 23.26 20.88
N VAL A 1050 -13.04 23.07 20.77
CA VAL A 1050 -12.14 22.77 21.89
C VAL A 1050 -11.03 23.81 21.97
N ASP A 1051 -10.48 24.00 23.17
CA ASP A 1051 -9.32 24.88 23.34
C ASP A 1051 -8.08 24.31 22.62
N ARG A 1052 -7.75 23.04 22.89
CA ARG A 1052 -6.60 22.32 22.34
C ARG A 1052 -7.00 20.92 21.87
N SER A 1053 -6.25 20.38 20.92
CA SER A 1053 -6.48 19.02 20.39
C SER A 1053 -6.48 17.95 21.49
N ALA A 1054 -5.61 18.09 22.49
CA ALA A 1054 -5.49 17.14 23.60
C ALA A 1054 -6.79 16.96 24.39
N HIS A 1055 -7.63 17.99 24.50
CA HIS A 1055 -8.92 17.88 25.19
C HIS A 1055 -9.96 17.09 24.38
N PHE A 1056 -9.76 16.98 23.07
CA PHE A 1056 -10.68 16.27 22.19
C PHE A 1056 -10.34 14.79 22.05
N TYR A 1057 -9.04 14.44 21.95
CA TYR A 1057 -8.63 13.04 21.78
C TYR A 1057 -8.31 12.29 23.08
N ALA A 1058 -8.24 12.98 24.23
CA ALA A 1058 -7.91 12.34 25.50
C ALA A 1058 -8.91 11.23 25.85
N GLY A 1059 -8.39 10.05 26.22
CA GLY A 1059 -9.21 8.87 26.55
C GLY A 1059 -9.73 8.09 25.34
N GLU A 1060 -9.60 8.64 24.13
CA GLU A 1060 -10.13 8.02 22.92
C GLU A 1060 -9.06 7.21 22.18
N ARG A 1061 -9.40 5.97 21.79
CA ARG A 1061 -8.55 5.12 20.94
C ARG A 1061 -9.05 5.01 19.50
N GLY A 1062 -10.36 5.15 19.30
CA GLY A 1062 -11.01 5.11 18.00
C GLY A 1062 -10.73 6.36 17.16
N HIS A 1063 -11.18 6.32 15.91
CA HIS A 1063 -11.12 7.50 15.06
C HIS A 1063 -12.17 8.51 15.44
N LEU A 1064 -11.77 9.78 15.46
CA LEU A 1064 -12.61 10.89 15.83
C LEU A 1064 -12.97 11.72 14.59
N GLY A 1065 -14.13 12.38 14.66
CA GLY A 1065 -14.54 13.35 13.65
C GLY A 1065 -13.74 14.66 13.72
N GLY A 1066 -14.11 15.63 12.91
CA GLY A 1066 -13.49 16.96 12.95
C GLY A 1066 -13.86 17.76 14.20
N ALA A 1067 -12.94 18.58 14.68
CA ALA A 1067 -13.18 19.56 15.75
C ALA A 1067 -12.45 20.89 15.47
N HIS A 1068 -13.02 22.00 15.93
CA HIS A 1068 -12.37 23.31 15.86
C HIS A 1068 -11.46 23.48 17.07
N VAL A 1069 -10.21 23.87 16.83
CA VAL A 1069 -9.20 24.08 17.86
C VAL A 1069 -8.82 25.55 17.96
N MET A 1070 -9.13 26.15 19.09
CA MET A 1070 -9.08 27.61 19.28
C MET A 1070 -7.67 28.13 19.51
N ALA A 1071 -6.83 27.36 20.21
CA ALA A 1071 -5.45 27.72 20.51
C ALA A 1071 -4.62 28.04 19.26
N ALA A 1072 -4.94 27.43 18.10
CA ALA A 1072 -4.25 27.70 16.83
C ALA A 1072 -4.35 29.16 16.35
N PHE A 1073 -5.28 29.95 16.89
CA PHE A 1073 -5.47 31.37 16.58
C PHE A 1073 -4.99 32.29 17.71
N GLY A 1074 -4.38 31.75 18.78
CA GLY A 1074 -3.95 32.54 19.94
C GLY A 1074 -5.10 33.09 20.78
N GLN A 1075 -6.27 32.44 20.74
CA GLN A 1075 -7.48 32.85 21.45
C GLN A 1075 -8.01 31.71 22.32
N THR A 1076 -8.44 32.04 23.55
CA THR A 1076 -9.15 31.13 24.45
C THR A 1076 -10.64 31.11 24.09
N PRO A 1077 -11.37 29.97 24.22
CA PRO A 1077 -12.80 29.95 23.97
C PRO A 1077 -13.56 30.97 24.83
N PRO A 1078 -14.57 31.66 24.29
CA PRO A 1078 -15.42 32.54 25.09
C PRO A 1078 -16.14 31.69 26.15
N GLY A 1079 -15.80 31.91 27.44
CA GLY A 1079 -16.40 31.21 28.58
C GLY A 1079 -15.45 30.37 29.45
N VAL A 1080 -14.16 30.28 29.14
CA VAL A 1080 -13.16 29.56 29.97
C VAL A 1080 -12.12 30.54 30.49
N SER A 1081 -12.52 31.41 31.41
CA SER A 1081 -11.62 32.28 32.18
C SER A 1081 -11.78 31.98 33.67
N ASP A 1082 -11.44 30.76 34.10
CA ASP A 1082 -10.92 30.45 35.44
C ASP A 1082 -10.69 28.94 35.59
N MET A 1083 -9.49 28.45 35.29
CA MET A 1083 -9.04 27.09 35.67
C MET A 1083 -7.53 27.05 35.97
N SER A 1084 -6.98 28.15 36.49
CA SER A 1084 -5.68 28.09 37.17
C SER A 1084 -5.88 27.57 38.60
N GLY A 1085 -6.09 26.26 38.73
CA GLY A 1085 -6.05 25.61 40.05
C GLY A 1085 -6.98 24.43 40.23
N LEU A 1086 -6.79 23.33 39.50
CA LEU A 1086 -7.33 22.02 39.93
C LEU A 1086 -6.32 20.90 39.67
N SER A 1087 -5.34 20.82 40.57
CA SER A 1087 -4.88 19.52 41.05
C SER A 1087 -6.01 18.89 41.88
N GLY A 1088 -6.55 17.77 41.42
CA GLY A 1088 -7.37 16.89 42.25
C GLY A 1088 -8.87 16.90 41.95
N THR A 1089 -9.40 15.68 41.97
CA THR A 1089 -10.81 15.27 42.00
C THR A 1089 -11.54 15.11 40.65
N SER A 1090 -11.83 13.84 40.39
CA SER A 1090 -12.80 13.30 39.44
C SER A 1090 -14.23 13.77 39.71
N GLY A 1091 -15.01 13.97 38.65
CA GLY A 1091 -16.45 13.76 38.69
C GLY A 1091 -17.33 14.88 38.14
N ALA A 1092 -18.22 14.48 37.23
CA ALA A 1092 -19.47 15.11 36.80
C ALA A 1092 -19.40 16.24 35.75
N GLY A 1093 -19.96 15.95 34.56
CA GLY A 1093 -20.26 16.96 33.54
C GLY A 1093 -20.48 16.45 32.11
N HIS A 1094 -21.18 15.33 31.89
CA HIS A 1094 -21.68 14.97 30.55
C HIS A 1094 -23.06 14.31 30.65
N GLU A 1095 -24.11 15.11 30.54
CA GLU A 1095 -25.44 14.66 30.13
C GLU A 1095 -25.73 15.26 28.76
N LEU A 1096 -25.61 14.43 27.72
CA LEU A 1096 -26.41 14.39 26.49
C LEU A 1096 -25.75 13.41 25.51
N ALA A 1097 -25.79 12.12 25.86
CA ALA A 1097 -25.70 11.01 24.92
C ALA A 1097 -26.42 9.81 25.58
N GLY A 1098 -27.57 9.45 25.01
CA GLY A 1098 -28.47 8.44 25.58
C GLY A 1098 -27.83 7.06 25.66
N ARG A 1099 -27.95 6.44 26.84
CA ARG A 1099 -27.60 5.05 27.13
C ARG A 1099 -28.58 4.07 26.46
N GLY A 1100 -28.04 2.99 25.93
CA GLY A 1100 -28.66 1.66 25.88
C GLY A 1100 -27.61 0.61 26.26
N SER A 1101 -27.72 0.05 27.45
CA SER A 1101 -26.68 -0.78 28.10
C SER A 1101 -26.99 -2.29 28.07
N ARG A 1102 -25.90 -3.08 28.22
CA ARG A 1102 -25.74 -4.37 28.95
C ARG A 1102 -25.60 -5.67 28.14
N ALA A 1103 -24.41 -6.25 28.25
CA ALA A 1103 -24.14 -7.67 28.56
C ALA A 1103 -22.83 -7.67 29.39
N GLY A 1104 -22.63 -8.38 30.49
CA GLY A 1104 -23.18 -9.67 30.90
C GLY A 1104 -22.07 -10.71 30.79
N GLU A 1105 -21.10 -10.70 31.72
CA GLU A 1105 -20.13 -11.80 31.88
C GLU A 1105 -20.85 -13.08 32.34
N PRO A 1106 -20.29 -14.25 31.99
CA PRO A 1106 -20.34 -15.37 32.91
C PRO A 1106 -18.95 -15.94 33.19
N SER A 1107 -18.85 -16.42 34.44
CA SER A 1107 -17.84 -17.33 35.01
C SER A 1107 -17.43 -18.49 34.13
#